data_AF-A0A7G1Q8N1-F1
#
_entry.id   AF-A0A7G1Q8N1-F1
#
_cell.length_a   1.000
_cell.length_b   1.000
_cell.length_c   1.000
_cell.angle_alpha   90.00
_cell.angle_beta   90.00
_cell.angle_gamma   90.00
#
_symmetry.space_group_name_H-M   'P 1'
#
loop_
_entity.id
_entity.type
_entity.pdbx_description
1 polymer ?
#
loop_
_entity_poly.entity_id
_entity_poly.type
_entity_poly.pdbx_seq_one_letter_code
_entity_poly.pdbx_strand_id
1 'polypeptide(L)'
;MANHPSPIVFLLGVPRSGTTLLSCLLNQHPDIYCPPEPWLLLGLEALGKVPIDHPADSPLLTGATTEFLESQRFQYLKQAALAIYEKKRVDVGKQVFIDKTPRYYHIPEFLSSFLPESKFILLVRNPLDIAASFKTSWGVNLPKIISQQDDTPFLFDYILGVSHLLAFSKNYPVLGIAYENLVTSPDSEMDRIFHYLSLPKQKINQNLDSSIYKESLFGDRNILDTPYIHTQSIGTYQDVFTPEEIGTLINGLGKDIYAQLGYGEQCDQICKKLNIALDPQQPSKLFEVAESYVQKRRSAWSDPDHRGVFGAQIEGLTQQLEALDIHIETVETRNTQISQQLQDKDRELDSLKSQVIHLQKEQEKLNHQLKLIEYRGLRTRLREDLTYIKIRIKDLIKRKLFRIVQGSPPPPLPKISIVTPILNGQQYLTATLNSVLTQNYPYLEFIIVDGGSTDSTLSIIEDFQQNKNFPNEISKVISEPDQGMYDAIAKGFSYATGEILAYLNGDDLLEGGALTAVGSYFAGHPKAAVIYHEDSVLVNGWKYPNTYQPKGINTAQLLNRHILFQDGIFFRRSAYKKVGGIRKDLKYAGDYDFWLRLSAKFKFIRQPNHASTFRVHQGQLSQDMESYRQEMEQARNDFLNQVSSLQKSSWKFQIKFYRLLRWITKRVIHKNRLFFPIDFQNQPPPIVTLIGTEYGQAISPIDYKPANRLLFSTPDTRFGGNKIHHIYLDTRYNIAITYPLVSETELDDLYQQHYSNPPIGIQEPKSTSPYRQFNGKYWWEKILLRLPTEKIHPHTWQDQTLIELTQVLQGIKVDIKVPLKLLDVGCFEGQLLDEIKIKTPWQGFGLEANPKAVEAVSKKGHLVWQGHGSQATEIIPKSHQFDVIFMGQAIEHMNNPVQVLRQLRLLLAPSGVLILSTPNLDSRQINWFGPTWAHWHAPYHRYIFSKKGLYALAKQVGLKSVCFKTFSHPYWSALSIIQNSLGLGGSVSHGIEFDPLVHQRAARVYFWQQLFWNKLGKGDYSFFAMQEGEG
;
A
#
# COMPACT_ATOMS: atom_id res chain seq x y z
N MET A 1 25.25 -32.06 34.86
CA MET A 1 24.65 -32.78 33.72
C MET A 1 25.80 -33.33 32.89
N ALA A 2 25.77 -34.61 32.52
CA ALA A 2 26.86 -35.25 31.77
C ALA A 2 27.16 -34.48 30.47
N ASN A 3 28.44 -34.24 30.18
CA ASN A 3 28.96 -33.57 28.98
C ASN A 3 28.67 -34.38 27.71
N HIS A 4 27.41 -34.43 27.26
CA HIS A 4 27.09 -34.87 25.92
C HIS A 4 27.31 -33.69 24.95
N PRO A 5 28.07 -33.87 23.85
CA PRO A 5 28.24 -32.82 22.85
C PRO A 5 26.88 -32.41 22.28
N SER A 6 26.71 -31.12 22.00
CA SER A 6 25.47 -30.60 21.41
C SER A 6 25.11 -31.36 20.13
N PRO A 7 23.85 -31.78 19.94
CA PRO A 7 23.41 -32.36 18.68
C PRO A 7 23.35 -31.33 17.54
N ILE A 8 23.56 -30.04 17.83
CA ILE A 8 23.54 -28.95 16.85
C ILE A 8 24.96 -28.47 16.55
N VAL A 9 25.30 -28.44 15.27
CA VAL A 9 26.61 -28.03 14.75
C VAL A 9 26.40 -26.92 13.74
N PHE A 10 27.33 -25.96 13.69
CA PHE A 10 27.29 -24.88 12.70
C PHE A 10 28.37 -25.06 11.64
N LEU A 11 27.95 -24.99 10.37
CA LEU A 11 28.87 -24.95 9.23
C LEU A 11 28.96 -23.51 8.71
N LEU A 12 30.12 -22.91 8.94
CA LEU A 12 30.46 -21.53 8.60
C LEU A 12 31.25 -21.49 7.29
N GLY A 13 30.97 -20.44 6.50
CA GLY A 13 31.70 -20.10 5.29
C GLY A 13 31.03 -18.93 4.59
N VAL A 14 31.79 -18.19 3.79
CA VAL A 14 31.23 -17.12 2.97
C VAL A 14 30.45 -17.70 1.78
N PRO A 15 29.50 -16.96 1.18
CA PRO A 15 28.88 -17.37 -0.08
C PRO A 15 29.94 -17.77 -1.11
N ARG A 16 29.65 -18.81 -1.90
CA ARG A 16 30.53 -19.36 -2.94
C ARG A 16 31.84 -20.03 -2.45
N SER A 17 32.04 -20.19 -1.13
CA SER A 17 33.19 -20.94 -0.58
C SER A 17 33.13 -22.46 -0.77
N GLY A 18 31.98 -23.02 -1.16
CA GLY A 18 31.79 -24.46 -1.33
C GLY A 18 31.06 -25.16 -0.17
N THR A 19 30.47 -24.41 0.76
CA THR A 19 29.73 -24.98 1.91
C THR A 19 28.54 -25.84 1.50
N THR A 20 27.94 -25.58 0.34
CA THR A 20 26.88 -26.44 -0.24
C THR A 20 27.41 -27.82 -0.67
N LEU A 21 28.61 -27.87 -1.26
CA LEU A 21 29.26 -29.14 -1.60
C LEU A 21 29.54 -29.95 -0.33
N LEU A 22 30.12 -29.30 0.69
CA LEU A 22 30.39 -29.96 1.97
C LEU A 22 29.10 -30.45 2.65
N SER A 23 28.02 -29.66 2.59
CA SER A 23 26.70 -30.06 3.10
C SER A 23 26.17 -31.34 2.42
N CYS A 24 26.36 -31.48 1.10
CA CYS A 24 25.98 -32.70 0.38
C CYS A 24 26.82 -33.91 0.83
N LEU A 25 28.12 -33.74 1.04
CA LEU A 25 28.99 -34.81 1.54
C LEU A 25 28.63 -35.23 2.97
N LEU A 26 28.32 -34.27 3.84
CA LEU A 26 27.90 -34.52 5.21
C LEU A 26 26.58 -35.30 5.29
N ASN A 27 25.62 -35.00 4.41
CA ASN A 27 24.34 -35.71 4.36
C ASN A 27 24.44 -37.20 3.98
N GLN A 28 25.59 -37.65 3.46
CA GLN A 28 25.80 -39.08 3.18
C GLN A 28 25.93 -39.91 4.46
N HIS A 29 26.21 -39.27 5.62
CA HIS A 29 26.33 -39.97 6.89
C HIS A 29 24.96 -40.37 7.46
N PRO A 30 24.75 -41.61 7.95
CA PRO A 30 23.45 -42.09 8.40
C PRO A 30 22.96 -41.32 9.62
N ASP A 31 23.85 -40.70 10.39
CA ASP A 31 23.50 -39.93 11.59
C ASP A 31 23.50 -38.40 11.40
N ILE A 32 23.83 -37.87 10.22
CA ILE A 32 23.88 -36.42 9.98
C ILE A 32 22.65 -35.96 9.19
N TYR A 33 22.11 -34.81 9.56
CA TYR A 33 21.17 -34.02 8.77
C TYR A 33 21.70 -32.60 8.56
N CYS A 34 21.97 -32.22 7.32
CA CYS A 34 22.37 -30.87 6.95
C CYS A 34 21.40 -30.29 5.90
N PRO A 35 20.29 -29.64 6.32
CA PRO A 35 19.30 -29.15 5.39
C PRO A 35 19.80 -27.97 4.52
N PRO A 36 19.16 -27.74 3.35
CA PRO A 36 19.47 -26.58 2.51
C PRO A 36 19.11 -25.26 3.19
N GLU A 37 20.12 -24.60 3.78
CA GLU A 37 20.09 -23.21 4.25
C GLU A 37 18.87 -22.84 5.10
N PRO A 38 18.87 -23.19 6.41
CA PRO A 38 17.72 -22.96 7.28
C PRO A 38 17.33 -21.50 7.50
N TRP A 39 18.28 -20.55 7.47
CA TRP A 39 18.07 -19.11 7.74
C TRP A 39 17.44 -18.75 9.11
N LEU A 40 17.21 -19.75 9.98
CA LEU A 40 16.42 -19.61 11.20
C LEU A 40 17.03 -18.62 12.20
N LEU A 41 18.32 -18.78 12.53
CA LEU A 41 18.95 -17.96 13.58
C LEU A 41 19.14 -16.49 13.18
N LEU A 42 19.36 -16.20 11.90
CA LEU A 42 19.40 -14.81 11.41
C LEU A 42 18.01 -14.16 11.57
N GLY A 43 16.93 -14.89 11.28
CA GLY A 43 15.57 -14.42 11.49
C GLY A 43 15.22 -14.22 12.96
N LEU A 44 15.65 -15.13 13.84
CA LEU A 44 15.42 -15.02 15.29
C LEU A 44 16.23 -13.89 15.92
N GLU A 45 17.48 -13.67 15.49
CA GLU A 45 18.31 -12.55 15.95
C GLU A 45 17.66 -11.20 15.61
N ALA A 46 17.01 -11.13 14.45
CA ALA A 46 16.24 -9.97 14.00
C ALA A 46 14.86 -9.81 14.68
N LEU A 47 14.35 -10.82 15.39
CA LEU A 47 13.01 -10.77 15.98
C LEU A 47 12.93 -9.70 17.09
N GLY A 48 12.08 -8.69 16.87
CA GLY A 48 11.97 -7.49 17.73
C GLY A 48 12.75 -6.28 17.22
N LYS A 49 13.54 -6.43 16.16
CA LYS A 49 14.15 -5.32 15.40
C LYS A 49 13.26 -5.01 14.21
N VAL A 50 12.30 -4.11 14.39
CA VAL A 50 11.26 -3.85 13.39
C VAL A 50 11.68 -2.67 12.49
N PRO A 51 11.66 -2.82 11.15
CA PRO A 51 11.94 -1.72 10.24
C PRO A 51 11.06 -0.50 10.54
N ILE A 52 11.64 0.70 10.53
CA ILE A 52 10.93 1.96 10.89
C ILE A 52 9.64 2.15 10.06
N ASP A 53 9.63 1.65 8.82
CA ASP A 53 8.52 1.72 7.87
C ASP A 53 7.48 0.59 8.02
N HIS A 54 7.61 -0.29 9.01
CA HIS A 54 6.73 -1.45 9.16
C HIS A 54 5.25 -1.03 9.28
N PRO A 55 4.32 -1.64 8.53
CA PRO A 55 2.93 -1.19 8.44
C PRO A 55 2.14 -1.30 9.74
N ALA A 56 2.61 -2.09 10.71
CA ALA A 56 1.99 -2.26 12.03
C ALA A 56 2.64 -1.40 13.15
N ASP A 57 3.39 -0.36 12.79
CA ASP A 57 4.05 0.59 13.71
C ASP A 57 5.26 -0.02 14.44
N SER A 58 6.46 0.36 13.99
CA SER A 58 7.73 -0.19 14.49
C SER A 58 7.94 0.04 15.99
N PRO A 59 7.74 1.25 16.53
CA PRO A 59 7.72 1.49 17.96
C PRO A 59 6.79 0.58 18.76
N LEU A 60 5.55 0.33 18.30
CA LEU A 60 4.61 -0.55 19.00
C LEU A 60 5.05 -2.01 18.97
N LEU A 61 5.55 -2.50 17.83
CA LEU A 61 6.05 -3.86 17.74
C LEU A 61 7.36 -4.06 18.50
N THR A 62 8.25 -3.07 18.46
CA THR A 62 9.49 -3.06 19.24
C THR A 62 9.16 -3.00 20.73
N GLY A 63 8.20 -2.15 21.13
CA GLY A 63 7.68 -2.06 22.49
C GLY A 63 7.07 -3.37 22.97
N ALA A 64 6.15 -3.96 22.20
CA ALA A 64 5.53 -5.24 22.54
C ALA A 64 6.56 -6.37 22.63
N THR A 65 7.48 -6.48 21.66
CA THR A 65 8.51 -7.51 21.72
C THR A 65 9.50 -7.28 22.86
N THR A 66 9.78 -6.03 23.22
CA THR A 66 10.62 -5.68 24.38
C THR A 66 9.90 -5.97 25.69
N GLU A 67 8.61 -5.64 25.82
CA GLU A 67 7.76 -5.88 27.00
C GLU A 67 7.54 -7.38 27.24
N PHE A 68 7.30 -8.17 26.20
CA PHE A 68 7.06 -9.61 26.37
C PHE A 68 8.33 -10.45 26.52
N LEU A 69 9.46 -9.99 25.95
CA LEU A 69 10.70 -10.76 25.95
C LEU A 69 11.73 -10.24 26.97
N GLU A 70 11.72 -8.95 27.29
CA GLU A 70 12.57 -8.24 28.26
C GLU A 70 14.04 -8.73 28.29
N SER A 71 14.58 -8.95 29.49
CA SER A 71 15.91 -9.49 29.77
C SER A 71 16.07 -10.97 29.38
N GLN A 72 14.97 -11.69 29.20
CA GLN A 72 14.95 -13.12 28.89
C GLN A 72 14.81 -13.41 27.38
N ARG A 73 14.80 -12.39 26.51
CA ARG A 73 14.68 -12.50 25.05
C ARG A 73 15.60 -13.56 24.49
N PHE A 74 16.86 -13.52 24.90
CA PHE A 74 17.87 -14.47 24.45
C PHE A 74 17.52 -15.92 24.81
N GLN A 75 17.02 -16.15 26.02
CA GLN A 75 16.64 -17.47 26.51
C GLN A 75 15.41 -18.02 25.78
N TYR A 76 14.39 -17.19 25.53
CA TYR A 76 13.20 -17.61 24.78
C TYR A 76 13.49 -17.93 23.33
N LEU A 77 14.31 -17.10 22.66
CA LEU A 77 14.77 -17.36 21.30
C LEU A 77 15.57 -18.67 21.23
N LYS A 78 16.44 -18.90 22.22
CA LYS A 78 17.19 -20.16 22.37
C LYS A 78 16.28 -21.37 22.49
N GLN A 79 15.28 -21.32 23.37
CA GLN A 79 14.32 -22.42 23.55
C GLN A 79 13.52 -22.70 22.27
N ALA A 80 13.05 -21.66 21.57
CA ALA A 80 12.33 -21.81 20.32
C ALA A 80 13.18 -22.45 19.22
N ALA A 81 14.42 -21.98 19.02
CA ALA A 81 15.32 -22.55 18.03
C ALA A 81 15.66 -24.01 18.34
N LEU A 82 16.00 -24.32 19.59
CA LEU A 82 16.31 -25.69 20.01
C LEU A 82 15.12 -26.63 19.81
N ALA A 83 13.90 -26.18 20.13
CA ALA A 83 12.70 -26.99 19.88
C ALA A 83 12.49 -27.28 18.39
N ILE A 84 12.74 -26.30 17.51
CA ILE A 84 12.62 -26.48 16.06
C ILE A 84 13.67 -27.46 15.53
N TYR A 85 14.94 -27.26 15.91
CA TYR A 85 16.01 -28.15 15.48
C TYR A 85 15.82 -29.57 16.00
N GLU A 86 15.48 -29.73 17.27
CA GLU A 86 15.27 -31.03 17.89
C GLU A 86 14.09 -31.76 17.26
N LYS A 87 12.95 -31.09 17.05
CA LYS A 87 11.81 -31.66 16.34
C LYS A 87 12.23 -32.16 14.96
N LYS A 88 12.91 -31.33 14.18
CA LYS A 88 13.30 -31.71 12.81
C LYS A 88 14.28 -32.87 12.82
N ARG A 89 15.26 -32.86 13.72
CA ARG A 89 16.27 -33.90 13.91
C ARG A 89 15.62 -35.25 14.27
N VAL A 90 14.65 -35.25 15.18
CA VAL A 90 13.88 -36.44 15.56
C VAL A 90 13.02 -36.94 14.40
N ASP A 91 12.31 -36.06 13.69
CA ASP A 91 11.47 -36.42 12.55
C ASP A 91 12.25 -37.14 11.43
N VAL A 92 13.53 -36.78 11.23
CA VAL A 92 14.40 -37.43 10.23
C VAL A 92 15.21 -38.60 10.79
N GLY A 93 15.15 -38.86 12.10
CA GLY A 93 15.88 -39.95 12.76
C GLY A 93 17.41 -39.80 12.76
N LYS A 94 17.93 -38.57 12.80
CA LYS A 94 19.39 -38.29 12.72
C LYS A 94 19.94 -37.86 14.08
N GLN A 95 21.21 -38.12 14.38
CA GLN A 95 21.80 -37.73 15.67
C GLN A 95 22.33 -36.30 15.68
N VAL A 96 22.86 -35.82 14.55
CA VAL A 96 23.48 -34.50 14.42
C VAL A 96 22.72 -33.66 13.40
N PHE A 97 22.34 -32.46 13.81
CA PHE A 97 21.79 -31.42 12.93
C PHE A 97 22.89 -30.39 12.63
N ILE A 98 23.19 -30.18 11.35
CA ILE A 98 24.18 -29.19 10.91
C ILE A 98 23.46 -28.02 10.26
N ASP A 99 23.45 -26.86 10.91
CA ASP A 99 22.95 -25.63 10.31
C ASP A 99 24.06 -24.98 9.46
N LYS A 100 23.84 -25.01 8.15
CA LYS A 100 24.62 -24.27 7.17
C LYS A 100 23.75 -23.17 6.59
N THR A 101 23.90 -21.96 7.11
CA THR A 101 23.25 -20.75 6.60
C THR A 101 24.32 -19.79 6.06
N PRO A 102 24.20 -19.30 4.81
CA PRO A 102 25.09 -18.28 4.30
C PRO A 102 25.03 -17.03 5.18
N ARG A 103 26.17 -16.36 5.35
CA ARG A 103 26.26 -15.09 6.10
C ARG A 103 26.15 -15.16 7.62
N TYR A 104 26.42 -16.31 8.23
CA TYR A 104 26.61 -16.38 9.68
C TYR A 104 27.76 -15.52 10.23
N TYR A 105 28.64 -15.01 9.38
CA TYR A 105 29.60 -13.96 9.73
C TYR A 105 28.98 -12.62 10.16
N HIS A 106 27.67 -12.42 10.01
CA HIS A 106 26.98 -11.27 10.60
C HIS A 106 26.69 -11.44 12.10
N ILE A 107 26.61 -12.67 12.59
CA ILE A 107 26.18 -12.99 13.95
C ILE A 107 27.08 -14.05 14.65
N PRO A 108 28.41 -14.11 14.42
CA PRO A 108 29.22 -15.23 14.90
C PRO A 108 29.30 -15.27 16.44
N GLU A 109 29.41 -14.10 17.11
CA GLU A 109 29.38 -14.02 18.57
C GLU A 109 28.02 -14.44 19.13
N PHE A 110 26.93 -14.08 18.44
CA PHE A 110 25.59 -14.53 18.81
C PHE A 110 25.52 -16.06 18.76
N LEU A 111 26.00 -16.71 17.69
CA LEU A 111 25.99 -18.18 17.60
C LEU A 111 26.73 -18.85 18.76
N SER A 112 27.94 -18.36 19.06
CA SER A 112 28.75 -18.89 20.17
C SER A 112 28.14 -18.63 21.54
N SER A 113 27.42 -17.52 21.72
CA SER A 113 26.68 -17.24 22.95
C SER A 113 25.40 -18.07 23.03
N PHE A 114 24.78 -18.35 21.88
CA PHE A 114 23.47 -18.98 21.75
C PHE A 114 23.55 -20.47 22.04
N LEU A 115 24.59 -21.14 21.52
CA LEU A 115 24.92 -22.53 21.86
C LEU A 115 26.43 -22.65 22.10
N PRO A 116 26.93 -22.26 23.29
CA PRO A 116 28.35 -22.38 23.63
C PRO A 116 28.91 -23.81 23.52
N GLU A 117 28.04 -24.80 23.72
CA GLU A 117 28.33 -26.23 23.61
C GLU A 117 28.39 -26.76 22.16
N SER A 118 28.03 -25.96 21.17
CA SER A 118 28.00 -26.37 19.76
C SER A 118 29.39 -26.43 19.15
N LYS A 119 29.58 -27.40 18.25
CA LYS A 119 30.78 -27.51 17.43
C LYS A 119 30.64 -26.63 16.18
N PHE A 120 31.77 -26.07 15.73
CA PHE A 120 31.82 -25.18 14.57
C PHE A 120 32.78 -25.73 13.53
N ILE A 121 32.33 -25.83 12.28
CA ILE A 121 33.14 -26.21 11.12
C ILE A 121 33.27 -24.96 10.26
N LEU A 122 34.49 -24.55 9.93
CA LEU A 122 34.76 -23.39 9.06
C LEU A 122 35.38 -23.89 7.76
N LEU A 123 34.66 -23.71 6.65
CA LEU A 123 35.19 -23.97 5.32
C LEU A 123 35.92 -22.74 4.79
N VAL A 124 37.21 -22.90 4.53
CA VAL A 124 38.11 -21.89 3.96
C VAL A 124 38.43 -22.27 2.52
N ARG A 125 38.38 -21.31 1.60
CA ARG A 125 38.73 -21.47 0.18
C ARG A 125 39.58 -20.27 -0.25
N ASN A 126 40.42 -20.44 -1.25
CA ASN A 126 41.16 -19.32 -1.84
C ASN A 126 40.21 -18.16 -2.19
N PRO A 127 40.40 -16.94 -1.63
CA PRO A 127 39.53 -15.80 -1.90
C PRO A 127 39.42 -15.44 -3.39
N LEU A 128 40.48 -15.61 -4.18
CA LEU A 128 40.42 -15.33 -5.61
C LEU A 128 39.46 -16.27 -6.34
N ASP A 129 39.42 -17.55 -5.97
CA ASP A 129 38.47 -18.52 -6.53
C ASP A 129 37.03 -18.30 -6.04
N ILE A 130 36.86 -17.78 -4.81
CA ILE A 130 35.55 -17.30 -4.35
C ILE A 130 35.08 -16.16 -5.27
N ALA A 131 35.93 -15.16 -5.51
CA ALA A 131 35.61 -14.04 -6.39
C ALA A 131 35.32 -14.48 -7.83
N ALA A 132 36.08 -15.45 -8.35
CA ALA A 132 35.86 -16.02 -9.67
C ALA A 132 34.49 -16.71 -9.75
N SER A 133 34.07 -17.38 -8.68
CA SER A 133 32.75 -17.97 -8.59
C SER A 133 31.63 -16.92 -8.53
N PHE A 134 31.82 -15.77 -7.86
CA PHE A 134 30.85 -14.66 -7.92
C PHE A 134 30.63 -14.17 -9.36
N LYS A 135 31.70 -13.99 -10.13
CA LYS A 135 31.63 -13.51 -11.53
C LYS A 135 30.99 -14.55 -12.46
N THR A 136 31.43 -15.80 -12.39
CA THR A 136 30.97 -16.86 -13.29
C THR A 136 29.58 -17.39 -12.96
N SER A 137 29.21 -17.46 -11.68
CA SER A 137 27.93 -18.06 -11.25
C SER A 137 26.81 -17.02 -11.11
N TRP A 138 27.11 -15.80 -10.66
CA TRP A 138 26.11 -14.77 -10.38
C TRP A 138 26.26 -13.51 -11.26
N GLY A 139 27.24 -13.46 -12.16
CA GLY A 139 27.51 -12.28 -12.98
C GLY A 139 28.05 -11.07 -12.18
N VAL A 140 28.50 -11.28 -10.95
CA VAL A 140 28.94 -10.21 -10.04
C VAL A 140 30.42 -9.91 -10.25
N ASN A 141 30.73 -8.71 -10.75
CA ASN A 141 32.12 -8.27 -10.95
C ASN A 141 32.65 -7.56 -9.68
N LEU A 142 33.23 -8.33 -8.77
CA LEU A 142 33.83 -7.82 -7.52
C LEU A 142 34.98 -6.81 -7.75
N PRO A 143 35.93 -7.01 -8.69
CA PRO A 143 36.94 -5.99 -9.00
C PRO A 143 36.32 -4.62 -9.31
N LYS A 144 35.27 -4.58 -10.14
CA LYS A 144 34.55 -3.35 -10.46
C LYS A 144 33.93 -2.73 -9.21
N ILE A 145 33.20 -3.51 -8.41
CA ILE A 145 32.56 -3.04 -7.18
C ILE A 145 33.58 -2.47 -6.19
N ILE A 146 34.72 -3.16 -6.01
CA ILE A 146 35.81 -2.72 -5.14
C ILE A 146 36.44 -1.42 -5.66
N SER A 147 36.69 -1.31 -6.97
CA SER A 147 37.29 -0.13 -7.57
C SER A 147 36.38 1.11 -7.47
N GLN A 148 35.07 0.93 -7.60
CA GLN A 148 34.07 1.99 -7.55
C GLN A 148 33.60 2.30 -6.13
N GLN A 149 33.98 1.46 -5.16
CA GLN A 149 33.48 1.51 -3.78
C GLN A 149 31.94 1.44 -3.71
N ASP A 150 31.36 0.64 -4.63
CA ASP A 150 29.91 0.51 -4.76
C ASP A 150 29.30 -0.20 -3.55
N ASP A 151 28.24 0.39 -3.04
CA ASP A 151 27.55 -0.04 -1.82
C ASP A 151 26.62 -1.24 -2.08
N THR A 152 27.19 -2.44 -2.22
CA THR A 152 26.46 -3.66 -2.63
C THR A 152 26.60 -4.82 -1.64
N PRO A 153 25.55 -5.66 -1.46
CA PRO A 153 25.61 -6.85 -0.59
C PRO A 153 26.83 -7.76 -0.80
N PHE A 154 27.30 -7.84 -2.05
CA PHE A 154 28.40 -8.71 -2.45
C PHE A 154 29.78 -8.21 -2.00
N LEU A 155 29.96 -6.90 -1.85
CA LEU A 155 31.17 -6.33 -1.27
C LEU A 155 31.36 -6.80 0.18
N PHE A 156 30.28 -6.87 0.96
CA PHE A 156 30.32 -7.36 2.35
C PHE A 156 30.53 -8.87 2.41
N ASP A 157 29.84 -9.62 1.55
CA ASP A 157 29.97 -11.08 1.49
C ASP A 157 31.42 -11.51 1.27
N TYR A 158 32.17 -10.72 0.49
CA TYR A 158 33.58 -10.96 0.20
C TYR A 158 34.53 -10.40 1.27
N ILE A 159 34.46 -9.10 1.59
CA ILE A 159 35.45 -8.45 2.47
C ILE A 159 35.18 -8.72 3.94
N LEU A 160 33.97 -8.40 4.43
CA LEU A 160 33.63 -8.59 5.85
C LEU A 160 33.45 -10.07 6.18
N GLY A 161 32.84 -10.83 5.28
CA GLY A 161 32.54 -12.23 5.52
C GLY A 161 33.80 -13.04 5.83
N VAL A 162 34.86 -12.87 5.05
CA VAL A 162 36.14 -13.55 5.28
C VAL A 162 36.79 -13.06 6.57
N SER A 163 36.84 -11.75 6.77
CA SER A 163 37.52 -11.12 7.91
C SER A 163 36.86 -11.49 9.25
N HIS A 164 35.53 -11.50 9.33
CA HIS A 164 34.79 -11.83 10.54
C HIS A 164 34.89 -13.32 10.90
N LEU A 165 34.82 -14.22 9.92
CA LEU A 165 34.99 -15.66 10.20
C LEU A 165 36.41 -15.98 10.66
N LEU A 166 37.41 -15.31 10.10
CA LEU A 166 38.78 -15.41 10.59
C LEU A 166 38.92 -14.92 12.02
N ALA A 167 38.39 -13.73 12.34
CA ALA A 167 38.41 -13.22 13.70
C ALA A 167 37.70 -14.18 14.68
N PHE A 168 36.55 -14.72 14.28
CA PHE A 168 35.83 -15.72 15.06
C PHE A 168 36.66 -16.99 15.29
N SER A 169 37.33 -17.51 14.25
CA SER A 169 38.15 -18.73 14.32
C SER A 169 39.35 -18.61 15.28
N LYS A 170 39.83 -17.39 15.54
CA LYS A 170 40.91 -17.14 16.52
C LYS A 170 40.40 -17.18 17.95
N ASN A 171 39.14 -16.79 18.15
CA ASN A 171 38.55 -16.60 19.48
C ASN A 171 37.70 -17.79 19.94
N TYR A 172 37.29 -18.66 19.02
CA TYR A 172 36.44 -19.82 19.31
C TYR A 172 37.00 -21.11 18.70
N PRO A 173 36.83 -22.28 19.36
CA PRO A 173 37.29 -23.55 18.82
C PRO A 173 36.51 -23.93 17.56
N VAL A 174 37.15 -23.82 16.39
CA VAL A 174 36.58 -24.21 15.10
C VAL A 174 37.43 -25.29 14.42
N LEU A 175 36.78 -26.22 13.72
CA LEU A 175 37.46 -27.12 12.79
C LEU A 175 37.59 -26.43 11.43
N GLY A 176 38.81 -26.00 11.09
CA GLY A 176 39.14 -25.48 9.76
C GLY A 176 39.27 -26.58 8.71
N ILE A 177 38.52 -26.46 7.62
CA ILE A 177 38.58 -27.32 6.43
C ILE A 177 38.97 -26.46 5.24
N ALA A 178 40.04 -26.83 4.55
CA ALA A 178 40.41 -26.20 3.28
C ALA A 178 39.61 -26.84 2.14
N TYR A 179 38.95 -26.03 1.31
CA TYR A 179 38.15 -26.50 0.18
C TYR A 179 38.97 -27.32 -0.82
N GLU A 180 40.22 -26.92 -1.03
CA GLU A 180 41.19 -27.54 -1.92
C GLU A 180 41.51 -28.95 -1.45
N ASN A 181 41.68 -29.15 -0.14
CA ASN A 181 41.83 -30.48 0.45
C ASN A 181 40.53 -31.27 0.39
N LEU A 182 39.39 -30.60 0.58
CA LEU A 182 38.07 -31.23 0.52
C LEU A 182 37.81 -31.83 -0.87
N VAL A 183 38.26 -31.21 -1.96
CA VAL A 183 38.03 -31.75 -3.32
C VAL A 183 39.17 -32.63 -3.83
N THR A 184 40.38 -32.52 -3.29
CA THR A 184 41.53 -33.35 -3.70
C THR A 184 41.68 -34.62 -2.86
N SER A 185 41.35 -34.55 -1.56
CA SER A 185 41.47 -35.64 -0.59
C SER A 185 40.20 -35.76 0.27
N PRO A 186 39.02 -35.95 -0.34
CA PRO A 186 37.73 -35.82 0.33
C PRO A 186 37.55 -36.81 1.48
N ASP A 187 38.00 -38.06 1.34
CA ASP A 187 37.89 -39.08 2.41
C ASP A 187 38.66 -38.67 3.68
N SER A 188 39.86 -38.10 3.53
CA SER A 188 40.70 -37.64 4.65
C SER A 188 40.06 -36.48 5.40
N GLU A 189 39.51 -35.50 4.67
CA GLU A 189 38.84 -34.35 5.29
C GLU A 189 37.52 -34.75 5.96
N MET A 190 36.75 -35.65 5.35
CA MET A 190 35.52 -36.17 5.98
C MET A 190 35.81 -37.00 7.23
N ASP A 191 36.87 -37.81 7.24
CA ASP A 191 37.33 -38.53 8.43
C ASP A 191 37.67 -37.58 9.58
N ARG A 192 38.33 -36.44 9.28
CA ARG A 192 38.61 -35.38 10.27
C ARG A 192 37.32 -34.78 10.82
N ILE A 193 36.33 -34.52 9.96
CA ILE A 193 35.04 -33.99 10.39
C ILE A 193 34.28 -35.00 11.25
N PHE A 194 34.17 -36.26 10.84
CA PHE A 194 33.48 -37.28 11.63
C PHE A 194 34.15 -37.50 12.99
N HIS A 195 35.48 -37.53 13.03
CA HIS A 195 36.22 -37.58 14.30
C HIS A 195 35.91 -36.37 15.18
N TYR A 196 35.94 -35.16 14.62
CA TYR A 196 35.60 -33.93 15.35
C TYR A 196 34.16 -33.95 15.86
N LEU A 197 33.22 -34.52 15.09
CA LEU A 197 31.81 -34.68 15.47
C LEU A 197 31.55 -35.86 16.41
N SER A 198 32.56 -36.67 16.72
CA SER A 198 32.44 -37.89 17.53
C SER A 198 31.53 -38.96 16.89
N LEU A 199 31.57 -39.06 15.56
CA LEU A 199 30.85 -40.03 14.74
C LEU A 199 31.79 -41.10 14.19
N PRO A 200 31.30 -42.32 13.88
CA PRO A 200 32.10 -43.36 13.27
C PRO A 200 32.58 -42.93 11.88
N LYS A 201 33.73 -43.47 11.46
CA LYS A 201 34.22 -43.26 10.09
C LYS A 201 33.25 -43.86 9.09
N GLN A 202 33.07 -43.17 7.97
CA GLN A 202 32.28 -43.66 6.86
C GLN A 202 32.93 -43.28 5.53
N LYS A 203 32.96 -44.26 4.63
CA LYS A 203 33.38 -44.03 3.25
C LYS A 203 32.33 -43.19 2.51
N ILE A 204 32.75 -42.08 1.93
CA ILE A 204 31.88 -41.22 1.14
C ILE A 204 31.83 -41.68 -0.32
N ASN A 205 30.71 -41.40 -0.96
CA ASN A 205 30.54 -41.52 -2.40
C ASN A 205 30.95 -40.20 -3.07
N GLN A 206 31.80 -40.30 -4.08
CA GLN A 206 32.21 -39.14 -4.86
C GLN A 206 31.07 -38.58 -5.71
N ASN A 207 30.05 -39.40 -6.03
CA ASN A 207 28.80 -38.92 -6.62
C ASN A 207 27.94 -38.24 -5.56
N LEU A 208 27.50 -37.03 -5.84
CA LEU A 208 26.76 -36.19 -4.91
C LEU A 208 25.26 -36.48 -4.98
N ASP A 209 24.65 -36.77 -3.83
CA ASP A 209 23.20 -36.76 -3.71
C ASP A 209 22.71 -35.37 -3.32
N SER A 210 22.18 -34.64 -4.31
CA SER A 210 21.60 -33.30 -4.15
C SER A 210 20.06 -33.33 -4.13
N SER A 211 19.43 -34.50 -3.92
CA SER A 211 17.96 -34.66 -3.93
C SER A 211 17.24 -33.73 -2.96
N ILE A 212 17.78 -33.55 -1.75
CA ILE A 212 17.22 -32.63 -0.74
C ILE A 212 17.14 -31.17 -1.22
N TYR A 213 18.01 -30.77 -2.15
CA TYR A 213 18.00 -29.45 -2.77
C TYR A 213 16.98 -29.32 -3.90
N LYS A 214 16.43 -30.42 -4.44
CA LYS A 214 15.34 -30.35 -5.44
C LYS A 214 14.01 -29.95 -4.79
N GLU A 215 13.76 -30.49 -3.59
CA GLU A 215 12.49 -30.30 -2.86
C GLU A 215 12.48 -29.04 -1.98
N SER A 216 13.65 -28.49 -1.64
CA SER A 216 13.77 -27.26 -0.86
C SER A 216 13.52 -26.01 -1.71
N LEU A 217 13.01 -24.93 -1.10
CA LEU A 217 12.99 -23.58 -1.69
C LEU A 217 14.31 -22.83 -1.50
N PHE A 218 15.18 -23.30 -0.58
CA PHE A 218 16.43 -22.67 -0.18
C PHE A 218 17.66 -23.49 -0.61
N GLY A 219 18.83 -22.85 -0.65
CA GLY A 219 20.09 -23.47 -1.08
C GLY A 219 20.54 -23.07 -2.49
N ASP A 220 21.86 -23.13 -2.71
CA ASP A 220 22.48 -22.92 -4.02
C ASP A 220 22.07 -24.00 -5.03
N ARG A 221 21.30 -23.62 -6.06
CA ARG A 221 20.79 -24.54 -7.09
C ARG A 221 21.86 -25.09 -8.03
N ASN A 222 23.01 -24.43 -8.14
CA ASN A 222 24.10 -24.86 -9.02
C ASN A 222 24.67 -26.23 -8.59
N ILE A 223 24.40 -26.67 -7.35
CA ILE A 223 24.76 -28.01 -6.89
C ILE A 223 23.98 -29.12 -7.63
N LEU A 224 22.82 -28.83 -8.19
CA LEU A 224 22.03 -29.79 -8.97
C LEU A 224 22.73 -30.18 -10.28
N ASP A 225 23.57 -29.29 -10.80
CA ASP A 225 24.36 -29.48 -12.02
C ASP A 225 25.77 -30.02 -11.73
N THR A 226 26.09 -30.29 -10.45
CA THR A 226 27.38 -30.83 -10.01
C THR A 226 27.20 -32.28 -9.56
N PRO A 227 27.31 -33.28 -10.46
CA PRO A 227 27.01 -34.67 -10.14
C PRO A 227 28.08 -35.38 -9.30
N TYR A 228 29.32 -34.89 -9.29
CA TYR A 228 30.44 -35.49 -8.54
C TYR A 228 31.45 -34.45 -8.05
N ILE A 229 32.25 -34.80 -7.05
CA ILE A 229 33.36 -33.97 -6.55
C ILE A 229 34.44 -33.82 -7.63
N HIS A 230 34.86 -32.59 -7.93
CA HIS A 230 35.91 -32.30 -8.92
C HIS A 230 36.82 -31.15 -8.48
N THR A 231 38.02 -31.10 -9.07
CA THR A 231 39.03 -30.06 -8.81
C THR A 231 38.97 -28.87 -9.76
N GLN A 232 38.07 -28.87 -10.76
CA GLN A 232 37.95 -27.81 -11.78
C GLN A 232 37.67 -26.41 -11.23
N SER A 233 37.24 -26.32 -9.97
CA SER A 233 36.94 -25.07 -9.27
C SER A 233 38.17 -24.43 -8.59
N ILE A 234 39.33 -25.10 -8.61
CA ILE A 234 40.60 -24.60 -8.06
C ILE A 234 41.36 -23.85 -9.16
N GLY A 235 41.82 -22.63 -8.87
CA GLY A 235 42.65 -21.84 -9.77
C GLY A 235 41.90 -21.13 -10.91
N THR A 236 40.57 -21.24 -10.94
CA THR A 236 39.69 -20.63 -11.96
C THR A 236 39.85 -19.12 -12.10
N TYR A 237 40.27 -18.44 -11.04
CA TYR A 237 40.52 -16.99 -11.08
C TYR A 237 41.55 -16.58 -12.15
N GLN A 238 42.46 -17.48 -12.54
CA GLN A 238 43.49 -17.22 -13.55
C GLN A 238 42.90 -17.01 -14.94
N ASP A 239 41.78 -17.68 -15.24
CA ASP A 239 41.09 -17.57 -16.54
C ASP A 239 39.97 -16.52 -16.53
N VAL A 240 39.51 -16.13 -15.33
CA VAL A 240 38.34 -15.25 -15.13
C VAL A 240 38.71 -13.78 -14.98
N PHE A 241 39.90 -13.49 -14.46
CA PHE A 241 40.32 -12.12 -14.14
C PHE A 241 41.61 -11.70 -14.85
N THR A 242 41.68 -10.43 -15.22
CA THR A 242 42.92 -9.82 -15.71
C THR A 242 43.92 -9.63 -14.54
N PRO A 243 45.23 -9.44 -14.82
CA PRO A 243 46.21 -9.14 -13.78
C PRO A 243 45.85 -7.91 -12.92
N GLU A 244 45.22 -6.89 -13.52
CA GLU A 244 44.75 -5.69 -12.82
C GLU A 244 43.56 -5.97 -11.89
N GLU A 245 42.60 -6.77 -12.37
CA GLU A 245 41.46 -7.21 -11.56
C GLU A 245 41.92 -8.07 -10.37
N ILE A 246 42.91 -8.96 -10.58
CA ILE A 246 43.54 -9.74 -9.49
C ILE A 246 44.21 -8.80 -8.47
N GLY A 247 44.93 -7.78 -8.94
CA GLY A 247 45.53 -6.76 -8.07
C GLY A 247 44.50 -6.03 -7.21
N THR A 248 43.34 -5.69 -7.80
CA THR A 248 42.24 -5.05 -7.08
C THR A 248 41.64 -5.96 -6.01
N LEU A 249 41.51 -7.26 -6.28
CA LEU A 249 41.01 -8.24 -5.31
C LEU A 249 41.99 -8.48 -4.15
N ILE A 250 43.29 -8.53 -4.43
CA ILE A 250 44.33 -8.69 -3.41
C ILE A 250 44.41 -7.44 -2.53
N ASN A 251 44.44 -6.24 -3.13
CA ASN A 251 44.45 -4.99 -2.39
C ASN A 251 43.13 -4.73 -1.65
N GLY A 252 42.01 -5.25 -2.16
CA GLY A 252 40.70 -5.11 -1.52
C GLY A 252 40.58 -5.86 -0.21
N LEU A 253 41.08 -7.11 -0.15
CA LEU A 253 41.02 -7.96 1.04
C LEU A 253 42.25 -7.77 1.96
N GLY A 254 43.38 -7.39 1.38
CA GLY A 254 44.65 -7.22 2.08
C GLY A 254 45.45 -8.52 2.18
N LYS A 255 46.77 -8.41 1.97
CA LYS A 255 47.70 -9.55 1.98
C LYS A 255 47.69 -10.33 3.30
N ASP A 256 47.52 -9.64 4.43
CA ASP A 256 47.51 -10.26 5.76
C ASP A 256 46.37 -11.26 5.93
N ILE A 257 45.22 -11.02 5.31
CA ILE A 257 44.08 -11.94 5.33
C ILE A 257 44.40 -13.20 4.53
N TYR A 258 45.03 -13.08 3.35
CA TYR A 258 45.49 -14.25 2.59
C TYR A 258 46.51 -15.07 3.38
N ALA A 259 47.45 -14.43 4.07
CA ALA A 259 48.42 -15.12 4.92
C ALA A 259 47.73 -15.91 6.05
N GLN A 260 46.75 -15.30 6.72
CA GLN A 260 45.99 -15.94 7.81
C GLN A 260 45.12 -17.11 7.34
N LEU A 261 44.65 -17.09 6.09
CA LEU A 261 43.91 -18.20 5.49
C LEU A 261 44.81 -19.33 4.97
N GLY A 262 46.14 -19.17 5.03
CA GLY A 262 47.10 -20.15 4.50
C GLY A 262 47.48 -19.95 3.04
N TYR A 263 47.09 -18.84 2.41
CA TYR A 263 47.40 -18.50 1.01
C TYR A 263 48.50 -17.43 0.86
N GLY A 264 49.25 -17.13 1.93
CA GLY A 264 50.26 -16.06 1.93
C GLY A 264 51.35 -16.25 0.88
N GLU A 265 51.97 -17.44 0.83
CA GLU A 265 53.02 -17.74 -0.16
C GLU A 265 52.49 -17.69 -1.59
N GLN A 266 51.28 -18.23 -1.82
CA GLN A 266 50.64 -18.18 -3.13
C GLN A 266 50.35 -16.73 -3.55
N CYS A 267 49.82 -15.91 -2.63
CA CYS A 267 49.59 -14.50 -2.85
C CYS A 267 50.89 -13.76 -3.22
N ASP A 268 52.00 -14.05 -2.53
CA ASP A 268 53.31 -13.45 -2.81
C ASP A 268 53.86 -13.82 -4.18
N GLN A 269 53.73 -15.10 -4.56
CA GLN A 269 54.11 -15.57 -5.89
C GLN A 269 53.28 -14.89 -6.98
N ILE A 270 51.97 -14.72 -6.77
CA ILE A 270 51.07 -14.02 -7.71
C ILE A 270 51.47 -12.55 -7.84
N CYS A 271 51.65 -11.84 -6.74
CA CYS A 271 52.05 -10.43 -6.76
C CYS A 271 53.38 -10.22 -7.49
N LYS A 272 54.37 -11.09 -7.24
CA LYS A 272 55.67 -11.05 -7.91
C LYS A 272 55.56 -11.38 -9.40
N LYS A 273 54.77 -12.39 -9.78
CA LYS A 273 54.60 -12.84 -11.17
C LYS A 273 53.85 -11.81 -12.01
N LEU A 274 52.85 -11.15 -11.44
CA LEU A 274 51.96 -10.20 -12.14
C LEU A 274 52.36 -8.73 -11.96
N ASN A 275 53.45 -8.46 -11.23
CA ASN A 275 53.94 -7.11 -10.91
C ASN A 275 52.85 -6.21 -10.26
N ILE A 276 52.10 -6.77 -9.30
CA ILE A 276 51.02 -6.07 -8.58
C ILE A 276 51.63 -5.20 -7.49
N ALA A 277 51.37 -3.89 -7.54
CA ALA A 277 51.71 -2.95 -6.47
C ALA A 277 50.67 -3.04 -5.35
N LEU A 278 51.12 -3.34 -4.13
CA LEU A 278 50.25 -3.44 -2.96
C LEU A 278 50.00 -2.06 -2.35
N ASP A 279 48.73 -1.72 -2.14
CA ASP A 279 48.33 -0.52 -1.40
C ASP A 279 48.06 -0.88 0.08
N PRO A 280 48.91 -0.43 1.03
CA PRO A 280 48.73 -0.76 2.44
C PRO A 280 47.54 -0.06 3.11
N GLN A 281 46.95 0.98 2.52
CA GLN A 281 45.82 1.72 3.09
C GLN A 281 44.46 1.27 2.54
N GLN A 282 44.43 0.69 1.34
CA GLN A 282 43.20 0.29 0.65
C GLN A 282 42.33 -0.73 1.43
N PRO A 283 42.88 -1.78 2.08
CA PRO A 283 42.08 -2.74 2.85
C PRO A 283 41.31 -2.07 4.00
N SER A 284 41.97 -1.20 4.77
CA SER A 284 41.35 -0.51 5.91
C SER A 284 40.21 0.41 5.45
N LYS A 285 40.40 1.14 4.36
CA LYS A 285 39.38 2.02 3.78
C LYS A 285 38.14 1.23 3.33
N LEU A 286 38.33 0.09 2.67
CA LEU A 286 37.22 -0.74 2.21
C LEU A 286 36.52 -1.45 3.37
N PHE A 287 37.27 -1.86 4.40
CA PHE A 287 36.71 -2.39 5.63
C PHE A 287 35.81 -1.35 6.32
N GLU A 288 36.24 -0.07 6.40
CA GLU A 288 35.43 1.03 6.94
C GLU A 288 34.18 1.32 6.11
N VAL A 289 34.28 1.32 4.77
CA VAL A 289 33.11 1.45 3.88
C VAL A 289 32.13 0.31 4.11
N ALA A 290 32.65 -0.91 4.24
CA ALA A 290 31.86 -2.11 4.44
C ALA A 290 31.16 -2.11 5.82
N GLU A 291 31.88 -1.77 6.88
CA GLU A 291 31.34 -1.61 8.24
C GLU A 291 30.32 -0.47 8.30
N SER A 292 30.60 0.67 7.66
CA SER A 292 29.67 1.81 7.60
C SER A 292 28.32 1.41 6.99
N TYR A 293 28.28 0.56 5.96
CA TYR A 293 27.02 0.06 5.43
C TYR A 293 26.27 -0.86 6.39
N VAL A 294 26.97 -1.83 6.98
CA VAL A 294 26.38 -2.73 7.98
C VAL A 294 25.84 -1.92 9.14
N GLN A 295 26.58 -0.88 9.56
CA GLN A 295 26.16 0.06 10.59
C GLN A 295 25.01 0.96 10.13
N LYS A 296 24.94 1.45 8.89
CA LYS A 296 23.79 2.22 8.37
C LYS A 296 22.51 1.38 8.32
N ARG A 297 22.61 0.11 7.94
CA ARG A 297 21.48 -0.82 7.96
C ARG A 297 21.13 -1.27 9.38
N ARG A 298 22.13 -1.48 10.24
CA ARG A 298 21.90 -1.74 11.67
C ARG A 298 21.37 -0.50 12.38
N SER A 299 21.76 0.72 12.03
CA SER A 299 21.31 1.96 12.68
C SER A 299 19.92 2.39 12.20
N ALA A 300 19.56 2.11 10.94
CA ALA A 300 18.18 2.15 10.48
C ALA A 300 17.26 1.17 11.24
N TRP A 301 17.84 0.19 11.96
CA TRP A 301 17.13 -0.89 12.68
C TRP A 301 17.39 -0.88 14.21
N SER A 302 18.36 -0.09 14.68
CA SER A 302 18.81 0.04 16.07
C SER A 302 19.68 1.29 16.21
N ASP A 303 19.07 2.44 16.50
CA ASP A 303 19.76 3.60 17.04
C ASP A 303 20.23 3.30 18.49
N PRO A 304 21.56 3.27 18.78
CA PRO A 304 22.11 2.97 20.10
C PRO A 304 22.33 4.20 21.00
N ASP A 305 21.94 5.43 20.64
CA ASP A 305 22.05 6.63 21.52
C ASP A 305 21.09 6.62 22.73
N HIS A 306 20.74 5.42 23.20
CA HIS A 306 20.04 5.17 24.47
C HIS A 306 20.87 4.39 25.50
N ARG A 307 22.18 4.20 25.29
CA ARG A 307 23.08 3.62 26.31
C ARG A 307 23.94 4.62 27.10
N GLY A 308 23.48 5.88 27.21
CA GLY A 308 24.10 6.88 28.10
C GLY A 308 23.52 6.96 29.52
N VAL A 309 22.48 6.20 29.85
CA VAL A 309 21.66 6.45 31.06
C VAL A 309 21.81 5.39 32.17
N PHE A 310 22.44 4.24 31.89
CA PHE A 310 22.48 3.12 32.84
C PHE A 310 23.54 3.21 33.96
N GLY A 311 24.49 4.16 33.89
CA GLY A 311 25.45 4.39 34.98
C GLY A 311 24.89 5.21 36.14
N ALA A 312 23.94 6.12 35.87
CA ALA A 312 23.41 7.06 36.86
C ALA A 312 22.04 6.61 37.45
N GLN A 313 21.36 5.64 36.84
CA GLN A 313 20.06 5.14 37.31
C GLN A 313 20.16 4.03 38.37
N ILE A 314 21.32 3.39 38.56
CA ILE A 314 21.48 2.31 39.56
C ILE A 314 21.52 2.87 41.00
N GLU A 315 22.05 4.07 41.22
CA GLU A 315 21.99 4.74 42.53
C GLU A 315 20.59 5.29 42.84
N GLY A 316 19.82 5.72 41.83
CA GLY A 316 18.45 6.20 41.99
C GLY A 316 17.41 5.10 42.24
N LEU A 317 17.59 3.92 41.63
CA LEU A 317 16.68 2.78 41.80
C LEU A 317 16.74 2.17 43.20
N THR A 318 17.88 2.28 43.88
CA THR A 318 18.06 1.78 45.25
C THR A 318 17.26 2.61 46.27
N GLN A 319 17.06 3.91 46.03
CA GLN A 319 16.21 4.79 46.87
C GLN A 319 14.71 4.70 46.53
N GLN A 320 14.35 4.31 45.30
CA GLN A 320 12.95 4.14 44.91
C GLN A 320 12.34 2.79 45.35
N LEU A 321 13.17 1.77 45.59
CA LEU A 321 12.74 0.49 46.13
C LEU A 321 12.22 0.60 47.58
N GLU A 322 12.83 1.43 48.43
CA GLU A 322 12.35 1.67 49.80
C GLU A 322 11.00 2.43 49.85
N ALA A 323 10.66 3.20 48.81
CA ALA A 323 9.38 3.89 48.70
C ALA A 323 8.25 3.01 48.14
N LEU A 324 8.59 1.94 47.40
CA LEU A 324 7.61 1.01 46.83
C LEU A 324 7.03 0.06 47.89
N ASP A 325 7.83 -0.35 48.89
CA ASP A 325 7.37 -1.25 49.96
C ASP A 325 6.27 -0.61 50.82
N ILE A 326 6.32 0.71 51.03
CA ILE A 326 5.26 1.47 51.74
C ILE A 326 3.98 1.56 50.90
N HIS A 327 4.09 1.59 49.56
CA HIS A 327 2.94 1.69 48.67
C HIS A 327 2.21 0.34 48.52
N ILE A 328 2.94 -0.77 48.56
CA ILE A 328 2.38 -2.13 48.53
C ILE A 328 1.50 -2.39 49.77
N GLU A 329 1.96 -1.99 50.96
CA GLU A 329 1.20 -2.12 52.22
C GLU A 329 -0.11 -1.29 52.20
N THR A 330 -0.08 -0.13 51.53
CA THR A 330 -1.24 0.75 51.36
C THR A 330 -2.27 0.15 50.38
N VAL A 331 -1.81 -0.53 49.33
CA VAL A 331 -2.67 -1.18 48.32
C VAL A 331 -3.32 -2.46 48.86
N GLU A 332 -2.62 -3.24 49.67
CA GLU A 332 -3.18 -4.43 50.34
C GLU A 332 -4.29 -4.07 51.34
N THR A 333 -4.12 -2.97 52.08
CA THR A 333 -5.15 -2.45 52.98
C THR A 333 -6.40 -1.99 52.21
N ARG A 334 -6.22 -1.38 51.03
CA ARG A 334 -7.31 -0.89 50.17
C ARG A 334 -8.07 -2.03 49.48
N ASN A 335 -7.37 -3.08 49.08
CA ASN A 335 -7.98 -4.30 48.51
C ASN A 335 -8.82 -5.07 49.53
N THR A 336 -8.43 -5.04 50.80
CA THR A 336 -9.19 -5.63 51.90
C THR A 336 -10.52 -4.87 52.13
N GLN A 337 -10.49 -3.53 52.10
CA GLN A 337 -11.71 -2.70 52.21
C GLN A 337 -12.67 -2.87 51.02
N ILE A 338 -12.13 -2.98 49.79
CA ILE A 338 -12.95 -3.20 48.58
C ILE A 338 -13.62 -4.58 48.62
N SER A 339 -12.93 -5.61 49.10
CA SER A 339 -13.48 -6.96 49.25
C SER A 339 -14.65 -6.99 50.25
N GLN A 340 -14.61 -6.14 51.28
CA GLN A 340 -15.70 -6.01 52.26
C GLN A 340 -16.90 -5.23 51.70
N GLN A 341 -16.67 -4.18 50.91
CA GLN A 341 -17.73 -3.46 50.20
C GLN A 341 -18.45 -4.31 49.15
N LEU A 342 -17.74 -5.23 48.51
CA LEU A 342 -18.33 -6.19 47.56
C LEU A 342 -19.29 -7.18 48.25
N GLN A 343 -18.95 -7.64 49.46
CA GLN A 343 -19.84 -8.53 50.23
C GLN A 343 -21.14 -7.84 50.68
N ASP A 344 -21.11 -6.55 50.98
CA ASP A 344 -22.31 -5.79 51.32
C ASP A 344 -23.19 -5.51 50.09
N LYS A 345 -22.57 -5.29 48.91
CA LYS A 345 -23.28 -5.13 47.63
C LYS A 345 -23.95 -6.42 47.15
N ASP A 346 -23.37 -7.59 47.41
CA ASP A 346 -23.99 -8.87 47.11
C ASP A 346 -25.24 -9.13 47.96
N ARG A 347 -25.27 -8.69 49.24
CA ARG A 347 -26.48 -8.76 50.07
C ARG A 347 -27.59 -7.82 49.59
N GLU A 348 -27.21 -6.65 49.08
CA GLU A 348 -28.16 -5.70 48.47
C GLU A 348 -28.74 -6.25 47.16
N LEU A 349 -27.92 -6.95 46.37
CA LEU A 349 -28.30 -7.62 45.13
C LEU A 349 -29.31 -8.76 45.38
N ASP A 350 -29.15 -9.53 46.46
CA ASP A 350 -30.07 -10.63 46.79
C ASP A 350 -31.42 -10.13 47.33
N SER A 351 -31.44 -8.98 48.01
CA SER A 351 -32.67 -8.26 48.37
C SER A 351 -33.41 -7.76 47.11
N LEU A 352 -32.69 -7.19 46.15
CA LEU A 352 -33.24 -6.73 44.86
C LEU A 352 -33.77 -7.88 44.00
N LYS A 353 -33.08 -9.03 43.96
CA LYS A 353 -33.59 -10.23 43.27
C LYS A 353 -34.92 -10.70 43.84
N SER A 354 -35.09 -10.62 45.16
CA SER A 354 -36.34 -10.98 45.84
C SER A 354 -37.49 -10.03 45.48
N GLN A 355 -37.21 -8.73 45.32
CA GLN A 355 -38.18 -7.74 44.82
C GLN A 355 -38.54 -7.95 43.34
N VAL A 356 -37.56 -8.32 42.50
CA VAL A 356 -37.80 -8.62 41.08
C VAL A 356 -38.70 -9.84 40.91
N ILE A 357 -38.56 -10.87 41.74
CA ILE A 357 -39.44 -12.05 41.72
C ILE A 357 -40.88 -11.67 42.11
N HIS A 358 -41.06 -10.75 43.06
CA HIS A 358 -42.39 -10.23 43.40
C HIS A 358 -43.01 -9.43 42.23
N LEU A 359 -42.23 -8.55 41.59
CA LEU A 359 -42.68 -7.73 40.45
C LEU A 359 -42.99 -8.59 39.21
N GLN A 360 -42.28 -9.69 39.00
CA GLN A 360 -42.58 -10.64 37.92
C GLN A 360 -43.94 -11.34 38.13
N LYS A 361 -44.29 -11.68 39.36
CA LYS A 361 -45.62 -12.24 39.67
C LYS A 361 -46.75 -11.23 39.44
N GLU A 362 -46.52 -9.94 39.74
CA GLU A 362 -47.48 -8.88 39.40
C GLU A 362 -47.57 -8.66 37.89
N GLN A 363 -46.45 -8.70 37.17
CA GLN A 363 -46.41 -8.60 35.71
C GLN A 363 -47.18 -9.74 35.03
N GLU A 364 -47.10 -10.96 35.54
CA GLU A 364 -47.89 -12.09 35.04
C GLU A 364 -49.40 -11.89 35.26
N LYS A 365 -49.79 -11.33 36.42
CA LYS A 365 -51.18 -10.94 36.69
C LYS A 365 -51.68 -9.85 35.73
N LEU A 366 -50.84 -8.86 35.45
CA LEU A 366 -51.15 -7.75 34.53
C LEU A 366 -51.20 -8.22 33.06
N ASN A 367 -50.31 -9.14 32.68
CA ASN A 367 -50.30 -9.76 31.35
C ASN A 367 -51.52 -10.66 31.12
N HIS A 368 -52.06 -11.27 32.17
CA HIS A 368 -53.32 -12.02 32.08
C HIS A 368 -54.52 -11.09 31.84
N GLN A 369 -54.51 -9.88 32.42
CA GLN A 369 -55.53 -8.85 32.17
C GLN A 369 -55.38 -8.20 30.78
N LEU A 370 -54.15 -7.95 30.31
CA LEU A 370 -53.87 -7.43 28.97
C LEU A 370 -54.25 -8.40 27.84
N LYS A 371 -54.18 -9.71 28.10
CA LYS A 371 -54.59 -10.76 27.15
C LYS A 371 -56.08 -10.74 26.80
N LEU A 372 -56.93 -10.10 27.63
CA LEU A 372 -58.35 -9.92 27.35
C LEU A 372 -58.65 -8.70 26.47
N ILE A 373 -57.68 -7.78 26.29
CA ILE A 373 -57.91 -6.47 25.65
C ILE A 373 -57.29 -6.38 24.25
N GLU A 374 -56.24 -7.13 23.91
CA GLU A 374 -55.57 -7.04 22.60
C GLU A 374 -55.91 -8.21 21.66
N TYR A 375 -57.14 -8.24 21.15
CA TYR A 375 -57.46 -8.97 19.92
C TYR A 375 -57.94 -7.99 18.84
N ARG A 376 -57.01 -7.51 18.00
CA ARG A 376 -57.22 -7.14 16.58
C ARG A 376 -55.94 -6.59 15.91
N GLY A 377 -55.24 -7.44 15.15
CA GLY A 377 -55.00 -7.17 13.72
C GLY A 377 -53.71 -6.52 13.19
N LEU A 378 -52.66 -6.19 13.97
CA LEU A 378 -51.48 -5.48 13.39
C LEU A 378 -50.09 -6.14 13.53
N ARG A 379 -49.96 -7.22 14.30
CA ARG A 379 -48.62 -7.76 14.65
C ARG A 379 -48.02 -8.78 13.68
N THR A 380 -48.81 -9.40 12.81
CA THR A 380 -48.32 -10.53 12.01
C THR A 380 -47.38 -10.08 10.88
N ARG A 381 -47.67 -8.95 10.20
CA ARG A 381 -46.84 -8.47 9.08
C ARG A 381 -45.48 -7.89 9.51
N LEU A 382 -45.43 -7.15 10.62
CA LEU A 382 -44.18 -6.54 11.10
C LEU A 382 -43.18 -7.58 11.63
N ARG A 383 -43.67 -8.72 12.13
CA ARG A 383 -42.82 -9.77 12.71
C ARG A 383 -42.10 -10.58 11.64
N GLU A 384 -42.74 -10.82 10.49
CA GLU A 384 -42.13 -11.56 9.38
C GLU A 384 -41.02 -10.75 8.70
N ASP A 385 -41.23 -9.46 8.47
CA ASP A 385 -40.22 -8.57 7.87
C ASP A 385 -39.00 -8.35 8.77
N LEU A 386 -39.22 -8.15 10.08
CA LEU A 386 -38.13 -8.00 11.05
C LEU A 386 -37.35 -9.31 11.25
N THR A 387 -38.01 -10.46 11.14
CA THR A 387 -37.35 -11.77 11.24
C THR A 387 -36.49 -12.03 10.00
N TYR A 388 -36.97 -11.68 8.81
CA TYR A 388 -36.20 -11.77 7.57
C TYR A 388 -34.95 -10.87 7.60
N ILE A 389 -35.08 -9.62 8.05
CA ILE A 389 -33.96 -8.67 8.19
C ILE A 389 -32.96 -9.16 9.25
N LYS A 390 -33.43 -9.63 10.41
CA LYS A 390 -32.56 -10.19 11.45
C LYS A 390 -31.79 -11.41 10.97
N ILE A 391 -32.42 -12.34 10.26
CA ILE A 391 -31.74 -13.53 9.71
C ILE A 391 -30.66 -13.11 8.72
N ARG A 392 -30.93 -12.15 7.83
CA ARG A 392 -29.95 -11.67 6.84
C ARG A 392 -28.78 -10.94 7.47
N ILE A 393 -29.02 -10.08 8.46
CA ILE A 393 -27.97 -9.39 9.21
C ILE A 393 -27.14 -10.40 10.00
N LYS A 394 -27.78 -11.36 10.68
CA LYS A 394 -27.09 -12.39 11.47
C LYS A 394 -26.24 -13.29 10.57
N ASP A 395 -26.70 -13.62 9.37
CA ASP A 395 -25.95 -14.43 8.39
C ASP A 395 -24.79 -13.63 7.75
N LEU A 396 -24.96 -12.33 7.49
CA LEU A 396 -23.90 -11.43 7.03
C LEU A 396 -22.81 -11.26 8.08
N ILE A 397 -23.21 -11.05 9.34
CA ILE A 397 -22.30 -10.91 10.48
C ILE A 397 -21.61 -12.26 10.74
N LYS A 398 -22.33 -13.39 10.73
CA LYS A 398 -21.71 -14.73 10.88
C LYS A 398 -20.68 -14.98 9.79
N ARG A 399 -20.97 -14.72 8.50
CA ARG A 399 -20.01 -14.94 7.41
C ARG A 399 -18.79 -14.03 7.50
N LYS A 400 -18.94 -12.79 7.99
CA LYS A 400 -17.82 -11.87 8.24
C LYS A 400 -17.00 -12.27 9.47
N LEU A 401 -17.65 -12.55 10.61
CA LEU A 401 -16.98 -12.99 11.83
C LEU A 401 -16.30 -14.35 11.65
N PHE A 402 -16.94 -15.30 10.96
CA PHE A 402 -16.38 -16.64 10.72
C PHE A 402 -15.11 -16.58 9.85
N ARG A 403 -15.01 -15.60 8.93
CA ARG A 403 -13.77 -15.34 8.17
C ARG A 403 -12.69 -14.63 8.99
N ILE A 404 -13.08 -13.75 9.91
CA ILE A 404 -12.15 -13.00 10.78
C ILE A 404 -11.57 -13.91 11.88
N VAL A 405 -12.36 -14.83 12.43
CA VAL A 405 -11.98 -15.69 13.57
C VAL A 405 -11.17 -16.93 13.14
N GLN A 406 -11.24 -17.36 11.88
CA GLN A 406 -10.58 -18.60 11.42
C GLN A 406 -9.30 -18.39 10.59
N GLY A 407 -8.87 -17.15 10.32
CA GLY A 407 -7.66 -16.91 9.52
C GLY A 407 -7.67 -17.64 8.16
N SER A 408 -8.85 -17.95 7.61
CA SER A 408 -8.93 -18.71 6.36
C SER A 408 -8.32 -17.85 5.24
N PRO A 409 -7.38 -18.38 4.45
CA PRO A 409 -6.79 -17.62 3.36
C PRO A 409 -7.91 -17.11 2.42
N PRO A 410 -7.75 -15.92 1.83
CA PRO A 410 -8.71 -15.44 0.84
C PRO A 410 -8.88 -16.52 -0.24
N PRO A 411 -10.12 -16.74 -0.74
CA PRO A 411 -10.33 -17.71 -1.80
C PRO A 411 -9.40 -17.41 -2.98
N PRO A 412 -8.86 -18.44 -3.65
CA PRO A 412 -7.90 -18.23 -4.73
C PRO A 412 -8.52 -17.34 -5.81
N LEU A 413 -7.73 -16.40 -6.32
CA LEU A 413 -8.16 -15.51 -7.39
C LEU A 413 -8.37 -16.32 -8.68
N PRO A 414 -9.45 -16.10 -9.44
CA PRO A 414 -9.71 -16.83 -10.67
C PRO A 414 -8.80 -16.37 -11.81
N LYS A 415 -8.49 -17.25 -12.76
CA LYS A 415 -7.83 -16.84 -14.00
C LYS A 415 -8.78 -15.96 -14.84
N ILE A 416 -8.31 -14.79 -15.28
CA ILE A 416 -9.07 -13.84 -16.10
C ILE A 416 -8.45 -13.80 -17.50
N SER A 417 -9.24 -14.09 -18.53
CA SER A 417 -8.82 -13.91 -19.92
C SER A 417 -9.39 -12.61 -20.48
N ILE A 418 -8.50 -11.73 -20.95
CA ILE A 418 -8.86 -10.53 -21.70
C ILE A 418 -8.52 -10.78 -23.17
N VAL A 419 -9.52 -10.62 -24.04
CA VAL A 419 -9.34 -10.68 -25.50
C VAL A 419 -9.36 -9.27 -26.07
N THR A 420 -8.35 -8.90 -26.85
CA THR A 420 -8.31 -7.60 -27.52
C THR A 420 -8.34 -7.78 -29.03
N PRO A 421 -9.48 -7.49 -29.69
CA PRO A 421 -9.53 -7.40 -31.15
C PRO A 421 -8.88 -6.08 -31.59
N ILE A 422 -8.09 -6.14 -32.67
CA ILE A 422 -7.45 -4.95 -33.23
C ILE A 422 -7.27 -5.06 -34.75
N LEU A 423 -7.43 -3.94 -35.44
CA LEU A 423 -7.12 -3.78 -36.86
C LEU A 423 -6.68 -2.33 -37.10
N ASN A 424 -5.45 -2.15 -37.58
CA ASN A 424 -4.80 -0.85 -37.80
C ASN A 424 -4.84 0.07 -36.56
N GLY A 425 -4.36 -0.46 -35.44
CA GLY A 425 -4.45 0.13 -34.10
C GLY A 425 -3.27 1.00 -33.67
N GLN A 426 -2.31 1.33 -34.55
CA GLN A 426 -1.01 1.91 -34.15
C GLN A 426 -1.12 3.15 -33.25
N GLN A 427 -2.18 3.95 -33.39
CA GLN A 427 -2.34 5.21 -32.68
C GLN A 427 -2.71 5.02 -31.19
N TYR A 428 -3.41 3.94 -30.84
CA TYR A 428 -4.01 3.78 -29.50
C TYR A 428 -3.54 2.51 -28.78
N LEU A 429 -3.04 1.52 -29.51
CA LEU A 429 -2.69 0.22 -28.97
C LEU A 429 -1.68 0.28 -27.82
N THR A 430 -0.66 1.14 -27.92
CA THR A 430 0.32 1.37 -26.84
C THR A 430 -0.37 1.67 -25.51
N ALA A 431 -1.45 2.46 -25.54
CA ALA A 431 -2.16 2.84 -24.33
C ALA A 431 -2.97 1.68 -23.76
N THR A 432 -3.64 0.94 -24.64
CA THR A 432 -4.39 -0.28 -24.31
C THR A 432 -3.48 -1.32 -23.68
N LEU A 433 -2.36 -1.66 -24.31
CA LEU A 433 -1.39 -2.65 -23.84
C LEU A 433 -0.86 -2.29 -22.45
N ASN A 434 -0.39 -1.05 -22.27
CA ASN A 434 0.06 -0.60 -20.97
C ASN A 434 -1.04 -0.74 -19.89
N SER A 435 -2.28 -0.33 -20.17
CA SER A 435 -3.38 -0.38 -19.18
C SER A 435 -3.71 -1.80 -18.69
N VAL A 436 -3.49 -2.81 -19.55
CA VAL A 436 -3.72 -4.22 -19.24
C VAL A 436 -2.48 -4.83 -18.54
N LEU A 437 -1.29 -4.57 -19.06
CA LEU A 437 -0.05 -5.18 -18.57
C LEU A 437 0.42 -4.63 -17.21
N THR A 438 -0.05 -3.45 -16.78
CA THR A 438 0.25 -2.87 -15.46
C THR A 438 -0.74 -3.25 -14.35
N GLN A 439 -1.70 -4.14 -14.61
CA GLN A 439 -2.74 -4.53 -13.63
C GLN A 439 -2.23 -5.29 -12.40
N ASN A 440 -0.98 -5.80 -12.44
CA ASN A 440 -0.35 -6.59 -11.39
C ASN A 440 -1.26 -7.74 -10.90
N TYR A 441 -1.95 -8.39 -11.84
CA TYR A 441 -2.89 -9.47 -11.54
C TYR A 441 -2.22 -10.81 -11.83
N PRO A 442 -2.07 -11.71 -10.84
CA PRO A 442 -1.20 -12.89 -10.96
C PRO A 442 -1.70 -13.95 -11.95
N TYR A 443 -2.99 -13.94 -12.30
CA TYR A 443 -3.62 -14.95 -13.16
C TYR A 443 -4.28 -14.32 -14.39
N LEU A 444 -3.62 -13.32 -14.98
CA LEU A 444 -4.04 -12.71 -16.24
C LEU A 444 -3.63 -13.61 -17.41
N GLU A 445 -4.55 -13.84 -18.34
CA GLU A 445 -4.27 -14.32 -19.68
C GLU A 445 -4.70 -13.26 -20.68
N PHE A 446 -3.73 -12.71 -21.39
CA PHE A 446 -3.97 -11.62 -22.33
C PHE A 446 -3.78 -12.10 -23.76
N ILE A 447 -4.86 -12.04 -24.54
CA ILE A 447 -4.93 -12.57 -25.90
C ILE A 447 -5.23 -11.42 -26.85
N ILE A 448 -4.33 -11.19 -27.81
CA ILE A 448 -4.52 -10.19 -28.87
C ILE A 448 -4.89 -10.91 -30.16
N VAL A 449 -5.92 -10.41 -30.84
CA VAL A 449 -6.37 -10.92 -32.13
C VAL A 449 -6.35 -9.77 -33.13
N ASP A 450 -5.31 -9.76 -33.95
CA ASP A 450 -5.10 -8.82 -35.04
C ASP A 450 -5.81 -9.31 -36.31
N GLY A 451 -6.64 -8.44 -36.91
CA GLY A 451 -7.43 -8.71 -38.11
C GLY A 451 -6.66 -8.60 -39.44
N GLY A 452 -5.32 -8.69 -39.40
CA GLY A 452 -4.44 -8.48 -40.55
C GLY A 452 -4.06 -7.02 -40.75
N SER A 453 -3.55 -6.36 -39.70
CA SER A 453 -3.12 -4.96 -39.77
C SER A 453 -2.00 -4.74 -40.78
N THR A 454 -2.03 -3.59 -41.45
CA THR A 454 -1.03 -3.14 -42.43
C THR A 454 -0.15 -2.00 -41.92
N ASP A 455 -0.44 -1.49 -40.72
CA ASP A 455 0.31 -0.43 -40.05
C ASP A 455 1.28 -1.00 -38.99
N SER A 456 1.83 -0.14 -38.13
CA SER A 456 2.80 -0.54 -37.10
C SER A 456 2.22 -1.35 -35.93
N THR A 457 0.96 -1.80 -35.99
CA THR A 457 0.28 -2.56 -34.93
C THR A 457 1.10 -3.78 -34.47
N LEU A 458 1.58 -4.61 -35.40
CA LEU A 458 2.34 -5.82 -35.05
C LEU A 458 3.69 -5.50 -34.43
N SER A 459 4.39 -4.48 -34.94
CA SER A 459 5.65 -3.99 -34.36
C SER A 459 5.47 -3.54 -32.90
N ILE A 460 4.40 -2.79 -32.61
CA ILE A 460 4.07 -2.38 -31.24
C ILE A 460 3.81 -3.60 -30.35
N ILE A 461 3.10 -4.62 -30.83
CA ILE A 461 2.86 -5.85 -30.05
C ILE A 461 4.19 -6.56 -29.74
N GLU A 462 5.07 -6.69 -30.73
CA GLU A 462 6.38 -7.32 -30.58
C GLU A 462 7.26 -6.59 -29.55
N ASP A 463 7.30 -5.25 -29.60
CA ASP A 463 8.04 -4.42 -28.63
C ASP A 463 7.58 -4.69 -27.19
N PHE A 464 6.25 -4.79 -26.97
CA PHE A 464 5.69 -5.09 -25.66
C PHE A 464 5.92 -6.54 -25.22
N GLN A 465 5.97 -7.50 -26.15
CA GLN A 465 6.31 -8.89 -25.83
C GLN A 465 7.77 -9.04 -25.37
N GLN A 466 8.68 -8.23 -25.93
CA GLN A 466 10.10 -8.24 -25.59
C GLN A 466 10.40 -7.48 -24.28
N ASN A 467 9.57 -6.50 -23.92
CA ASN A 467 9.78 -5.69 -22.71
C ASN A 467 9.42 -6.45 -21.42
N LYS A 468 10.44 -6.93 -20.71
CA LYS A 468 10.31 -7.64 -19.42
C LYS A 468 10.06 -6.77 -18.19
N ASN A 469 9.88 -5.44 -18.36
CA ASN A 469 9.62 -4.53 -17.24
C ASN A 469 8.15 -4.51 -16.79
N PHE A 470 7.23 -5.13 -17.53
CA PHE A 470 5.83 -5.23 -17.14
C PHE A 470 5.58 -6.37 -16.16
N PRO A 471 4.67 -6.20 -15.17
CA PRO A 471 4.34 -7.27 -14.22
C PRO A 471 3.49 -8.39 -14.83
N ASN A 472 2.94 -8.19 -16.03
CA ASN A 472 2.19 -9.18 -16.78
C ASN A 472 2.71 -9.26 -18.23
N GLU A 473 2.37 -10.34 -18.94
CA GLU A 473 2.82 -10.60 -20.31
C GLU A 473 1.64 -10.85 -21.26
N ILE A 474 1.86 -10.61 -22.56
CA ILE A 474 0.93 -11.00 -23.62
C ILE A 474 1.01 -12.52 -23.80
N SER A 475 -0.06 -13.23 -23.45
CA SER A 475 -0.08 -14.69 -23.43
C SER A 475 -0.22 -15.30 -24.83
N LYS A 476 -0.90 -14.61 -25.75
CA LYS A 476 -1.08 -15.08 -27.13
C LYS A 476 -1.36 -13.93 -28.09
N VAL A 477 -0.80 -14.01 -29.29
CA VAL A 477 -1.11 -13.14 -30.43
C VAL A 477 -1.57 -14.01 -31.58
N ILE A 478 -2.63 -13.60 -32.26
CA ILE A 478 -3.16 -14.22 -33.46
C ILE A 478 -3.28 -13.11 -34.50
N SER A 479 -2.61 -13.21 -35.64
CA SER A 479 -2.69 -12.23 -36.72
C SER A 479 -3.09 -12.93 -38.02
N GLU A 480 -4.30 -12.66 -38.48
CA GLU A 480 -4.85 -13.13 -39.76
C GLU A 480 -6.09 -12.32 -40.13
N PRO A 481 -6.45 -12.21 -41.42
CA PRO A 481 -7.67 -11.53 -41.84
C PRO A 481 -8.92 -12.06 -41.11
N ASP A 482 -9.81 -11.16 -40.70
CA ASP A 482 -11.08 -11.48 -40.06
C ASP A 482 -12.29 -11.02 -40.90
N GLN A 483 -13.49 -11.47 -40.50
CA GLN A 483 -14.76 -11.03 -41.09
C GLN A 483 -15.42 -9.90 -40.27
N GLY A 484 -14.63 -9.20 -39.45
CA GLY A 484 -15.06 -8.18 -38.51
C GLY A 484 -14.69 -8.49 -37.06
N MET A 485 -14.78 -7.46 -36.21
CA MET A 485 -14.36 -7.48 -34.80
C MET A 485 -14.94 -8.66 -34.00
N TYR A 486 -16.20 -9.03 -34.23
CA TYR A 486 -16.82 -10.13 -33.49
C TYR A 486 -16.31 -11.52 -33.90
N ASP A 487 -15.78 -11.69 -35.13
CA ASP A 487 -15.05 -12.91 -35.50
C ASP A 487 -13.71 -12.99 -34.76
N ALA A 488 -12.97 -11.87 -34.67
CA ALA A 488 -11.75 -11.78 -33.87
C ALA A 488 -12.00 -12.07 -32.38
N ILE A 489 -13.06 -11.49 -31.79
CA ILE A 489 -13.43 -11.75 -30.37
C ILE A 489 -13.78 -13.22 -30.16
N ALA A 490 -14.61 -13.81 -31.02
CA ALA A 490 -14.99 -15.22 -30.91
C ALA A 490 -13.78 -16.16 -31.06
N LYS A 491 -12.87 -15.84 -31.98
CA LYS A 491 -11.59 -16.52 -32.17
C LYS A 491 -10.73 -16.44 -30.90
N GLY A 492 -10.54 -15.25 -30.34
CA GLY A 492 -9.80 -15.08 -29.08
C GLY A 492 -10.40 -15.87 -27.92
N PHE A 493 -11.72 -15.85 -27.75
CA PHE A 493 -12.39 -16.64 -26.70
C PHE A 493 -12.31 -18.15 -26.91
N SER A 494 -12.09 -18.63 -28.13
CA SER A 494 -11.84 -20.06 -28.38
C SER A 494 -10.50 -20.54 -27.79
N TYR A 495 -9.52 -19.64 -27.68
CA TYR A 495 -8.22 -19.91 -27.04
C TYR A 495 -8.20 -19.59 -25.54
N ALA A 496 -9.19 -18.87 -25.03
CA ALA A 496 -9.25 -18.44 -23.64
C ALA A 496 -9.44 -19.62 -22.66
N THR A 497 -8.50 -19.76 -21.72
CA THR A 497 -8.51 -20.78 -20.68
C THR A 497 -9.06 -20.28 -19.34
N GLY A 498 -9.17 -18.96 -19.18
CA GLY A 498 -9.65 -18.31 -17.97
C GLY A 498 -11.07 -18.71 -17.54
N GLU A 499 -11.31 -18.61 -16.25
CA GLU A 499 -12.61 -18.84 -15.65
C GLU A 499 -13.54 -17.64 -15.90
N ILE A 500 -12.95 -16.44 -15.87
CA ILE A 500 -13.59 -15.16 -16.16
C ILE A 500 -13.09 -14.66 -17.51
N LEU A 501 -14.00 -14.16 -18.32
CA LEU A 501 -13.77 -13.60 -19.64
C LEU A 501 -14.20 -12.14 -19.67
N ALA A 502 -13.46 -11.34 -20.41
CA ALA A 502 -13.87 -10.04 -20.92
C ALA A 502 -13.15 -9.79 -22.25
N TYR A 503 -13.61 -8.82 -23.02
CA TYR A 503 -12.85 -8.29 -24.14
C TYR A 503 -12.68 -6.78 -23.96
N LEU A 504 -11.62 -6.24 -24.57
CA LEU A 504 -11.27 -4.83 -24.52
C LEU A 504 -10.78 -4.45 -25.91
N ASN A 505 -11.46 -3.55 -26.60
CA ASN A 505 -11.04 -3.13 -27.93
C ASN A 505 -9.65 -2.46 -27.88
N GLY A 506 -8.88 -2.55 -28.96
CA GLY A 506 -7.50 -2.08 -29.01
C GLY A 506 -7.31 -0.56 -28.87
N ASP A 507 -8.39 0.21 -28.75
CA ASP A 507 -8.45 1.66 -28.54
C ASP A 507 -8.94 2.09 -27.14
N ASP A 508 -9.43 1.16 -26.33
CA ASP A 508 -9.98 1.37 -24.98
C ASP A 508 -8.96 1.08 -23.86
N LEU A 509 -9.27 1.44 -22.61
CA LEU A 509 -8.35 1.29 -21.47
C LEU A 509 -8.98 0.51 -20.31
N LEU A 510 -8.18 -0.26 -19.58
CA LEU A 510 -8.55 -0.71 -18.23
C LEU A 510 -8.21 0.37 -17.18
N GLU A 511 -9.04 0.45 -16.15
CA GLU A 511 -8.77 1.27 -14.96
C GLU A 511 -7.77 0.57 -14.03
N GLY A 512 -6.98 1.34 -13.29
CA GLY A 512 -6.03 0.82 -12.31
C GLY A 512 -6.69 -0.09 -11.26
N GLY A 513 -6.14 -1.30 -11.07
CA GLY A 513 -6.66 -2.29 -10.12
C GLY A 513 -7.99 -2.94 -10.50
N ALA A 514 -8.47 -2.75 -11.74
CA ALA A 514 -9.71 -3.34 -12.24
C ALA A 514 -9.71 -4.87 -12.13
N LEU A 515 -8.65 -5.54 -12.58
CA LEU A 515 -8.58 -7.01 -12.56
C LEU A 515 -8.56 -7.57 -11.14
N THR A 516 -7.85 -6.92 -10.22
CA THR A 516 -7.84 -7.30 -8.80
C THR A 516 -9.22 -7.15 -8.17
N ALA A 517 -9.95 -6.06 -8.50
CA ALA A 517 -11.32 -5.86 -8.02
C ALA A 517 -12.29 -6.91 -8.59
N VAL A 518 -12.20 -7.20 -9.88
CA VAL A 518 -13.00 -8.22 -10.58
C VAL A 518 -12.72 -9.62 -10.01
N GLY A 519 -11.44 -10.02 -9.94
CA GLY A 519 -11.01 -11.31 -9.44
C GLY A 519 -11.45 -11.53 -7.99
N SER A 520 -11.23 -10.53 -7.12
CA SER A 520 -11.69 -10.57 -5.73
C SER A 520 -13.21 -10.70 -5.62
N TYR A 521 -13.96 -10.04 -6.50
CA TYR A 521 -15.42 -10.14 -6.51
C TYR A 521 -15.88 -11.56 -6.88
N PHE A 522 -15.35 -12.14 -7.96
CA PHE A 522 -15.73 -13.48 -8.40
C PHE A 522 -15.28 -14.58 -7.43
N ALA A 523 -14.08 -14.46 -6.85
CA ALA A 523 -13.60 -15.37 -5.79
C ALA A 523 -14.53 -15.35 -4.56
N GLY A 524 -14.99 -14.16 -4.17
CA GLY A 524 -15.95 -13.99 -3.07
C GLY A 524 -17.39 -14.40 -3.40
N HIS A 525 -17.75 -14.48 -4.69
CA HIS A 525 -19.11 -14.76 -5.17
C HIS A 525 -19.13 -15.83 -6.27
N PRO A 526 -18.89 -17.11 -5.95
CA PRO A 526 -18.84 -18.20 -6.94
C PRO A 526 -20.07 -18.30 -7.85
N LYS A 527 -21.26 -17.89 -7.36
CA LYS A 527 -22.53 -17.91 -8.12
C LYS A 527 -22.74 -16.70 -9.03
N ALA A 528 -21.92 -15.65 -8.93
CA ALA A 528 -22.01 -14.52 -9.86
C ALA A 528 -21.59 -14.97 -11.25
N ALA A 529 -22.42 -14.72 -12.26
CA ALA A 529 -22.14 -15.13 -13.64
C ALA A 529 -21.70 -13.95 -14.52
N VAL A 530 -22.27 -12.76 -14.28
CA VAL A 530 -21.98 -11.54 -15.04
C VAL A 530 -21.94 -10.35 -14.08
N ILE A 531 -20.89 -9.55 -14.18
CA ILE A 531 -20.78 -8.25 -13.52
C ILE A 531 -20.55 -7.15 -14.55
N TYR A 532 -21.02 -5.95 -14.24
CA TYR A 532 -20.81 -4.77 -15.06
C TYR A 532 -20.49 -3.57 -14.18
N HIS A 533 -19.77 -2.60 -14.73
CA HIS A 533 -19.28 -1.43 -14.01
C HIS A 533 -20.03 -0.15 -14.42
N GLU A 534 -19.68 0.98 -13.80
CA GLU A 534 -20.06 2.29 -14.35
C GLU A 534 -19.14 2.68 -15.50
N ASP A 535 -19.66 3.47 -16.43
CA ASP A 535 -18.92 3.85 -17.64
C ASP A 535 -18.10 5.11 -17.38
N SER A 536 -16.80 5.07 -17.68
CA SER A 536 -15.97 6.26 -17.86
C SER A 536 -15.61 6.42 -19.34
N VAL A 537 -15.42 7.67 -19.77
CA VAL A 537 -15.17 8.01 -21.17
C VAL A 537 -13.96 8.94 -21.25
N LEU A 538 -13.15 8.76 -22.31
CA LEU A 538 -12.02 9.60 -22.67
C LEU A 538 -12.30 10.31 -24.01
N VAL A 539 -12.39 11.64 -24.00
CA VAL A 539 -12.57 12.48 -25.20
C VAL A 539 -11.47 13.54 -25.21
N ASN A 540 -10.65 13.58 -26.27
CA ASN A 540 -9.59 14.58 -26.45
C ASN A 540 -8.67 14.75 -25.23
N GLY A 541 -8.37 13.66 -24.51
CA GLY A 541 -7.54 13.67 -23.29
C GLY A 541 -8.30 13.91 -21.98
N TRP A 542 -9.59 14.24 -22.04
CA TRP A 542 -10.44 14.44 -20.87
C TRP A 542 -11.17 13.16 -20.49
N LYS A 543 -10.94 12.70 -19.26
CA LYS A 543 -11.55 11.50 -18.68
C LYS A 543 -12.66 11.89 -17.70
N TYR A 544 -13.82 11.27 -17.81
CA TYR A 544 -14.96 11.60 -16.93
C TYR A 544 -15.94 10.43 -16.80
N PRO A 545 -16.69 10.35 -15.69
CA PRO A 545 -17.77 9.38 -15.56
C PRO A 545 -18.95 9.78 -16.45
N ASN A 546 -19.39 8.88 -17.32
CA ASN A 546 -20.39 9.18 -18.35
C ASN A 546 -21.82 8.93 -17.85
N THR A 547 -22.18 7.66 -17.64
CA THR A 547 -23.56 7.27 -17.29
C THR A 547 -23.63 6.55 -15.95
N TYR A 548 -24.54 7.01 -15.08
CA TYR A 548 -24.87 6.28 -13.87
C TYR A 548 -25.71 5.03 -14.20
N GLN A 549 -25.09 3.86 -14.12
CA GLN A 549 -25.76 2.60 -14.43
C GLN A 549 -26.73 2.16 -13.30
N PRO A 550 -27.93 1.63 -13.61
CA PRO A 550 -28.89 1.22 -12.59
C PRO A 550 -28.39 0.01 -11.78
N LYS A 551 -28.91 -0.19 -10.56
CA LYS A 551 -28.57 -1.37 -9.74
C LYS A 551 -29.33 -2.60 -10.25
N GLY A 552 -28.66 -3.46 -11.01
CA GLY A 552 -29.20 -4.72 -11.51
C GLY A 552 -29.95 -4.58 -12.82
N ILE A 553 -29.21 -4.50 -13.93
CA ILE A 553 -29.75 -4.54 -15.27
C ILE A 553 -30.40 -5.90 -15.54
N ASN A 554 -31.56 -5.90 -16.19
CA ASN A 554 -32.27 -7.12 -16.57
C ASN A 554 -32.68 -7.10 -18.04
N THR A 555 -33.20 -8.23 -18.51
CA THR A 555 -33.65 -8.42 -19.90
C THR A 555 -34.68 -7.37 -20.32
N ALA A 556 -35.61 -7.00 -19.45
CA ALA A 556 -36.61 -5.98 -19.76
C ALA A 556 -35.98 -4.60 -20.02
N GLN A 557 -34.93 -4.22 -19.30
CA GLN A 557 -34.21 -2.97 -19.53
C GLN A 557 -33.41 -3.00 -20.84
N LEU A 558 -32.70 -4.09 -21.12
CA LEU A 558 -32.00 -4.25 -22.41
C LEU A 558 -32.99 -4.25 -23.59
N LEU A 559 -34.12 -4.96 -23.47
CA LEU A 559 -35.24 -4.89 -24.44
C LEU A 559 -35.86 -3.50 -24.55
N ASN A 560 -35.66 -2.62 -23.57
CA ASN A 560 -36.03 -1.21 -23.65
C ASN A 560 -34.84 -0.33 -24.09
N ARG A 561 -33.92 -0.89 -24.88
CA ARG A 561 -32.78 -0.22 -25.52
C ARG A 561 -31.79 0.42 -24.53
N HIS A 562 -31.66 -0.17 -23.34
CA HIS A 562 -30.59 0.22 -22.42
C HIS A 562 -29.24 -0.25 -22.98
N ILE A 563 -28.26 0.66 -23.05
CA ILE A 563 -26.92 0.38 -23.58
C ILE A 563 -25.97 0.17 -22.40
N LEU A 564 -25.11 -0.84 -22.54
CA LEU A 564 -23.97 -1.10 -21.65
C LEU A 564 -22.71 -1.07 -22.49
N PHE A 565 -21.66 -0.44 -21.97
CA PHE A 565 -20.37 -0.46 -22.66
C PHE A 565 -19.67 -1.79 -22.43
N GLN A 566 -19.04 -2.30 -23.48
CA GLN A 566 -18.50 -3.65 -23.54
C GLN A 566 -17.32 -3.86 -22.59
N ASP A 567 -16.48 -2.84 -22.50
CA ASP A 567 -15.21 -2.78 -21.77
C ASP A 567 -15.40 -2.91 -20.24
N GLY A 568 -16.58 -2.54 -19.74
CA GLY A 568 -16.95 -2.62 -18.34
C GLY A 568 -17.54 -3.96 -17.88
N ILE A 569 -17.67 -4.97 -18.76
CA ILE A 569 -18.41 -6.22 -18.48
C ILE A 569 -17.48 -7.43 -18.37
N PHE A 570 -17.62 -8.17 -17.27
CA PHE A 570 -16.88 -9.41 -17.02
C PHE A 570 -17.85 -10.54 -16.74
N PHE A 571 -17.60 -11.71 -17.32
CA PHE A 571 -18.52 -12.85 -17.23
C PHE A 571 -17.79 -14.17 -17.13
N ARG A 572 -18.44 -15.18 -16.55
CA ARG A 572 -17.89 -16.52 -16.49
C ARG A 572 -17.84 -17.14 -17.88
N ARG A 573 -16.75 -17.86 -18.17
CA ARG A 573 -16.64 -18.69 -19.39
C ARG A 573 -17.78 -19.70 -19.51
N SER A 574 -18.27 -20.23 -18.38
CA SER A 574 -19.44 -21.12 -18.37
C SER A 574 -20.73 -20.41 -18.82
N ALA A 575 -20.90 -19.12 -18.52
CA ALA A 575 -22.03 -18.32 -18.99
C ALA A 575 -21.95 -18.08 -20.50
N TYR A 576 -20.76 -17.73 -21.02
CA TYR A 576 -20.50 -17.59 -22.46
C TYR A 576 -20.89 -18.86 -23.24
N LYS A 577 -20.40 -20.03 -22.78
CA LYS A 577 -20.74 -21.33 -23.38
C LYS A 577 -22.24 -21.63 -23.32
N LYS A 578 -22.91 -21.29 -22.21
CA LYS A 578 -24.34 -21.60 -22.00
C LYS A 578 -25.29 -20.82 -22.92
N VAL A 579 -24.85 -19.69 -23.47
CA VAL A 579 -25.64 -18.89 -24.43
C VAL A 579 -25.19 -19.06 -25.88
N GLY A 580 -24.18 -19.89 -26.14
CA GLY A 580 -23.69 -20.19 -27.50
C GLY A 580 -22.65 -19.20 -28.04
N GLY A 581 -22.00 -18.40 -27.17
CA GLY A 581 -20.98 -17.44 -27.58
C GLY A 581 -21.52 -16.15 -28.22
N ILE A 582 -20.67 -15.41 -28.91
CA ILE A 582 -21.00 -14.16 -29.60
C ILE A 582 -21.37 -14.46 -31.07
N ARG A 583 -22.35 -13.72 -31.58
CA ARG A 583 -22.77 -13.78 -32.99
C ARG A 583 -21.78 -13.04 -33.87
N LYS A 584 -21.37 -13.67 -34.97
CA LYS A 584 -20.36 -13.16 -35.91
C LYS A 584 -20.96 -12.53 -37.16
N ASP A 585 -22.28 -12.70 -37.35
CA ASP A 585 -23.06 -12.14 -38.46
C ASP A 585 -23.45 -10.67 -38.22
N LEU A 586 -23.20 -10.14 -37.02
CA LEU A 586 -23.43 -8.75 -36.65
C LEU A 586 -22.10 -7.98 -36.74
N LYS A 587 -22.15 -6.73 -37.21
CA LYS A 587 -20.96 -5.88 -37.35
C LYS A 587 -20.86 -4.82 -36.24
N TYR A 588 -21.99 -4.30 -35.78
CA TYR A 588 -22.08 -3.19 -34.85
C TYR A 588 -22.56 -3.64 -33.47
N ALA A 589 -23.72 -4.33 -33.37
CA ALA A 589 -24.44 -4.58 -32.11
C ALA A 589 -24.34 -6.02 -31.57
N GLY A 590 -23.25 -6.73 -31.88
CA GLY A 590 -22.97 -8.08 -31.36
C GLY A 590 -22.83 -8.14 -29.84
N ASP A 591 -22.33 -7.07 -29.23
CA ASP A 591 -22.26 -6.87 -27.78
C ASP A 591 -23.65 -6.87 -27.14
N TYR A 592 -24.56 -6.05 -27.67
CA TYR A 592 -25.93 -5.91 -27.21
C TYR A 592 -26.72 -7.22 -27.31
N ASP A 593 -26.61 -7.93 -28.44
CA ASP A 593 -27.20 -9.27 -28.61
C ASP A 593 -26.71 -10.23 -27.52
N PHE A 594 -25.40 -10.25 -27.27
CA PHE A 594 -24.79 -11.12 -26.28
C PHE A 594 -25.24 -10.78 -24.85
N TRP A 595 -25.30 -9.50 -24.48
CA TRP A 595 -25.84 -9.06 -23.19
C TRP A 595 -27.30 -9.44 -23.03
N LEU A 596 -28.11 -9.30 -24.08
CA LEU A 596 -29.52 -9.66 -24.07
C LEU A 596 -29.71 -11.16 -23.78
N ARG A 597 -29.00 -12.03 -24.49
CA ARG A 597 -29.03 -13.49 -24.28
C ARG A 597 -28.52 -13.90 -22.90
N LEU A 598 -27.44 -13.27 -22.42
CA LEU A 598 -26.93 -13.51 -21.06
C LEU A 598 -27.94 -13.10 -20.00
N SER A 599 -28.55 -11.91 -20.12
CA SER A 599 -29.47 -11.37 -19.11
C SER A 599 -30.72 -12.24 -18.92
N ALA A 600 -31.12 -12.97 -19.96
CA ALA A 600 -32.26 -13.87 -19.93
C ALA A 600 -32.00 -15.13 -19.09
N LYS A 601 -30.73 -15.52 -18.89
CA LYS A 601 -30.32 -16.70 -18.11
C LYS A 601 -29.63 -16.34 -16.80
N PHE A 602 -28.99 -15.19 -16.73
CA PHE A 602 -28.11 -14.80 -15.63
C PHE A 602 -28.42 -13.39 -15.13
N LYS A 603 -28.27 -13.20 -13.82
CA LYS A 603 -28.40 -11.89 -13.20
C LYS A 603 -27.14 -11.06 -13.46
N PHE A 604 -27.32 -9.86 -14.01
CA PHE A 604 -26.26 -8.87 -14.12
C PHE A 604 -26.12 -8.15 -12.79
N ILE A 605 -24.90 -8.10 -12.24
CA ILE A 605 -24.63 -7.47 -10.96
C ILE A 605 -23.76 -6.23 -11.19
N ARG A 606 -24.29 -5.07 -10.81
CA ARG A 606 -23.54 -3.81 -10.88
C ARG A 606 -22.45 -3.76 -9.81
N GLN A 607 -21.24 -3.42 -10.22
CA GLN A 607 -20.23 -2.86 -9.33
C GLN A 607 -20.18 -1.32 -9.52
N PRO A 608 -20.18 -0.53 -8.43
CA PRO A 608 -20.24 0.93 -8.51
C PRO A 608 -18.87 1.60 -8.74
N ASN A 609 -17.83 0.83 -9.06
CA ASN A 609 -16.52 1.31 -9.50
C ASN A 609 -16.47 1.41 -11.04
N HIS A 610 -15.41 2.04 -11.54
CA HIS A 610 -15.03 1.98 -12.96
C HIS A 610 -13.99 0.88 -13.12
N ALA A 611 -14.12 0.05 -14.16
CA ALA A 611 -13.15 -0.99 -14.50
C ALA A 611 -12.42 -0.71 -15.83
N SER A 612 -13.01 0.15 -16.67
CA SER A 612 -12.51 0.49 -17.99
C SER A 612 -12.85 1.92 -18.34
N THR A 613 -12.27 2.42 -19.42
CA THR A 613 -12.53 3.73 -20.01
C THR A 613 -12.69 3.59 -21.51
N PHE A 614 -13.87 3.97 -22.01
CA PHE A 614 -14.16 3.98 -23.44
C PHE A 614 -13.55 5.22 -24.10
N ARG A 615 -12.73 5.04 -25.13
CA ARG A 615 -12.12 6.16 -25.87
C ARG A 615 -13.05 6.59 -27.00
N VAL A 616 -13.25 7.89 -27.16
CA VAL A 616 -13.97 8.47 -28.31
C VAL A 616 -12.97 9.09 -29.27
N HIS A 617 -12.94 8.61 -30.51
CA HIS A 617 -12.13 9.17 -31.59
C HIS A 617 -12.76 9.01 -32.98
N GLN A 618 -12.17 9.65 -33.98
CA GLN A 618 -12.61 9.56 -35.37
C GLN A 618 -12.31 8.18 -35.97
N GLY A 619 -13.22 7.66 -36.80
CA GLY A 619 -13.06 6.38 -37.48
C GLY A 619 -13.56 5.15 -36.71
N GLN A 620 -14.13 5.32 -35.51
CA GLN A 620 -14.72 4.21 -34.75
C GLN A 620 -16.07 3.76 -35.32
N LEU A 621 -16.37 2.46 -35.22
CA LEU A 621 -17.67 1.90 -35.59
C LEU A 621 -18.85 2.53 -34.82
N SER A 622 -18.60 3.00 -33.59
CA SER A 622 -19.57 3.67 -32.72
C SER A 622 -20.04 5.04 -33.23
N GLN A 623 -19.37 5.61 -34.24
CA GLN A 623 -19.83 6.84 -34.88
C GLN A 623 -21.13 6.63 -35.69
N ASP A 624 -21.33 5.44 -36.26
CA ASP A 624 -22.54 5.06 -36.97
C ASP A 624 -23.60 4.45 -36.04
N MET A 625 -24.15 5.30 -35.17
CA MET A 625 -25.20 4.90 -34.23
C MET A 625 -26.51 4.49 -34.91
N GLU A 626 -26.72 4.83 -36.18
CA GLU A 626 -27.93 4.46 -36.90
C GLU A 626 -27.87 2.99 -37.32
N SER A 627 -26.77 2.57 -37.94
CA SER A 627 -26.52 1.16 -38.25
C SER A 627 -26.49 0.30 -36.97
N TYR A 628 -25.87 0.81 -35.89
CA TYR A 628 -25.89 0.12 -34.59
C TYR A 628 -27.33 -0.11 -34.10
N ARG A 629 -28.22 0.90 -34.18
CA ARG A 629 -29.63 0.76 -33.76
C ARG A 629 -30.40 -0.22 -34.65
N GLN A 630 -30.13 -0.25 -35.95
CA GLN A 630 -30.76 -1.21 -36.86
C GLN A 630 -30.41 -2.64 -36.47
N GLU A 631 -29.13 -2.94 -36.23
CA GLU A 631 -28.70 -4.26 -35.75
C GLU A 631 -29.24 -4.58 -34.35
N MET A 632 -29.35 -3.59 -33.44
CA MET A 632 -30.00 -3.80 -32.15
C MET A 632 -31.47 -4.25 -32.33
N GLU A 633 -32.23 -3.64 -33.25
CA GLU A 633 -33.61 -4.05 -33.50
C GLU A 633 -33.67 -5.46 -34.12
N GLN A 634 -32.76 -5.79 -35.04
CA GLN A 634 -32.61 -7.14 -35.57
C GLN A 634 -32.37 -8.16 -34.44
N ALA A 635 -31.36 -7.92 -33.60
CA ALA A 635 -31.05 -8.78 -32.45
C ALA A 635 -32.23 -8.94 -31.48
N ARG A 636 -32.97 -7.86 -31.21
CA ARG A 636 -34.19 -7.90 -30.38
C ARG A 636 -35.27 -8.78 -31.01
N ASN A 637 -35.50 -8.64 -32.30
CA ASN A 637 -36.51 -9.42 -33.02
C ASN A 637 -36.13 -10.90 -33.05
N ASP A 638 -34.89 -11.22 -33.40
CA ASP A 638 -34.34 -12.58 -33.39
C ASP A 638 -34.49 -13.23 -32.01
N PHE A 639 -34.09 -12.51 -30.96
CA PHE A 639 -34.21 -12.98 -29.58
C PHE A 639 -35.68 -13.21 -29.19
N LEU A 640 -36.58 -12.26 -29.48
CA LEU A 640 -37.99 -12.40 -29.15
C LEU A 640 -38.63 -13.56 -29.94
N ASN A 641 -38.23 -13.84 -31.17
CA ASN A 641 -38.76 -14.97 -31.94
C ASN A 641 -38.48 -16.33 -31.30
N GLN A 642 -37.42 -16.44 -30.49
CA GLN A 642 -37.04 -17.67 -29.80
C GLN A 642 -37.66 -17.84 -28.41
N VAL A 643 -38.50 -16.90 -27.95
CA VAL A 643 -38.98 -16.81 -26.57
C VAL A 643 -40.51 -16.97 -26.49
N SER A 644 -41.01 -17.60 -25.43
CA SER A 644 -42.44 -17.86 -25.23
C SER A 644 -43.29 -16.58 -25.10
N SER A 645 -44.57 -16.65 -25.48
CA SER A 645 -45.53 -15.55 -25.37
C SER A 645 -45.71 -15.04 -23.93
N LEU A 646 -45.67 -15.93 -22.94
CA LEU A 646 -45.75 -15.58 -21.51
C LEU A 646 -44.54 -14.75 -21.06
N GLN A 647 -43.33 -15.11 -21.47
CA GLN A 647 -42.11 -14.36 -21.17
C GLN A 647 -42.14 -12.97 -21.83
N LYS A 648 -42.57 -12.88 -23.09
CA LYS A 648 -42.77 -11.59 -23.79
C LYS A 648 -43.71 -10.67 -23.02
N SER A 649 -44.85 -11.19 -22.58
CA SER A 649 -45.83 -10.43 -21.81
C SER A 649 -45.30 -9.98 -20.44
N SER A 650 -44.56 -10.86 -19.75
CA SER A 650 -43.90 -10.53 -18.49
C SER A 650 -42.91 -9.36 -18.65
N TRP A 651 -42.05 -9.40 -19.66
CA TRP A 651 -41.12 -8.30 -19.90
C TRP A 651 -41.82 -7.02 -20.35
N LYS A 652 -42.87 -7.09 -21.18
CA LYS A 652 -43.68 -5.91 -21.53
C LYS A 652 -44.27 -5.25 -20.28
N PHE A 653 -44.78 -6.05 -19.34
CA PHE A 653 -45.28 -5.54 -18.06
C PHE A 653 -44.15 -4.92 -17.22
N GLN A 654 -43.00 -5.59 -17.11
CA GLN A 654 -41.82 -5.04 -16.41
C GLN A 654 -41.33 -3.72 -17.02
N ILE A 655 -41.35 -3.59 -18.36
CA ILE A 655 -40.98 -2.34 -19.06
C ILE A 655 -41.97 -1.23 -18.70
N LYS A 656 -43.29 -1.49 -18.76
CA LYS A 656 -44.31 -0.50 -18.39
C LYS A 656 -44.17 -0.07 -16.92
N PHE A 657 -44.00 -1.04 -16.01
CA PHE A 657 -43.78 -0.79 -14.60
C PHE A 657 -42.49 0.01 -14.36
N TYR A 658 -41.40 -0.34 -15.03
CA TYR A 658 -40.14 0.38 -14.93
C TYR A 658 -40.24 1.81 -15.47
N ARG A 659 -40.96 2.05 -16.58
CA ARG A 659 -41.21 3.40 -17.09
C ARG A 659 -42.00 4.25 -16.09
N LEU A 660 -43.02 3.67 -15.45
CA LEU A 660 -43.79 4.31 -14.38
C LEU A 660 -42.91 4.62 -13.16
N LEU A 661 -42.16 3.61 -12.67
CA LEU A 661 -41.26 3.78 -11.54
C LEU A 661 -40.21 4.84 -11.84
N ARG A 662 -39.60 4.83 -13.04
CA ARG A 662 -38.62 5.83 -13.47
C ARG A 662 -39.22 7.23 -13.55
N TRP A 663 -40.48 7.37 -13.95
CA TRP A 663 -41.19 8.65 -13.95
C TRP A 663 -41.39 9.19 -12.53
N ILE A 664 -41.79 8.33 -11.59
CA ILE A 664 -41.93 8.67 -10.17
C ILE A 664 -40.55 9.00 -9.56
N THR A 665 -39.57 8.12 -9.77
CA THR A 665 -38.24 8.27 -9.18
C THR A 665 -37.44 9.38 -9.83
N LYS A 666 -37.65 9.76 -11.10
CA LYS A 666 -36.98 10.92 -11.74
C LYS A 666 -37.16 12.21 -10.92
N ARG A 667 -38.22 12.31 -10.11
CA ARG A 667 -38.46 13.42 -9.17
C ARG A 667 -37.73 13.28 -7.82
N VAL A 668 -37.16 12.11 -7.50
CA VAL A 668 -36.58 11.73 -6.20
C VAL A 668 -35.17 11.10 -6.31
N ILE A 669 -34.59 10.94 -7.51
CA ILE A 669 -33.24 10.35 -7.67
C ILE A 669 -32.23 11.24 -6.94
N HIS A 670 -31.71 10.72 -5.84
CA HIS A 670 -30.56 11.29 -5.16
C HIS A 670 -29.39 11.23 -6.14
N LYS A 671 -29.03 12.39 -6.71
CA LYS A 671 -27.82 12.50 -7.53
C LYS A 671 -26.65 12.14 -6.62
N ASN A 672 -25.84 11.16 -7.03
CA ASN A 672 -24.58 10.89 -6.34
C ASN A 672 -23.76 12.20 -6.36
N ARG A 673 -23.34 12.67 -5.18
CA ARG A 673 -22.77 14.01 -5.05
C ARG A 673 -21.44 14.13 -5.80
N LEU A 674 -20.62 13.07 -5.75
CA LEU A 674 -19.33 12.94 -6.43
C LEU A 674 -19.46 12.22 -7.78
N PHE A 675 -20.47 12.59 -8.57
CA PHE A 675 -20.64 12.13 -9.95
C PHE A 675 -20.77 13.37 -10.83
N PHE A 676 -19.81 13.54 -11.73
CA PHE A 676 -19.60 14.76 -12.52
C PHE A 676 -19.53 14.43 -14.01
N PRO A 677 -20.67 14.22 -14.67
CA PRO A 677 -20.70 14.02 -16.12
C PRO A 677 -20.40 15.34 -16.84
N ILE A 678 -19.85 15.25 -18.06
CA ILE A 678 -19.67 16.40 -18.95
C ILE A 678 -20.94 16.64 -19.76
N ASP A 679 -21.34 17.90 -19.90
CA ASP A 679 -22.40 18.34 -20.81
C ASP A 679 -21.81 18.98 -22.06
N PHE A 680 -21.63 18.16 -23.11
CA PHE A 680 -21.04 18.59 -24.38
C PHE A 680 -21.89 19.63 -25.14
N GLN A 681 -23.16 19.84 -24.75
CA GLN A 681 -24.00 20.86 -25.41
C GLN A 681 -23.50 22.28 -25.13
N ASN A 682 -22.77 22.49 -24.04
CA ASN A 682 -22.35 23.82 -23.60
C ASN A 682 -20.92 24.21 -24.01
N GLN A 683 -20.02 23.27 -24.35
CA GLN A 683 -18.75 23.48 -25.09
C GLN A 683 -17.92 22.17 -25.14
N PRO A 684 -17.29 21.81 -26.28
CA PRO A 684 -16.38 20.67 -26.34
C PRO A 684 -15.08 20.96 -25.57
N PRO A 685 -14.49 19.96 -24.89
CA PRO A 685 -13.25 20.16 -24.18
C PRO A 685 -12.10 20.49 -25.16
N PRO A 686 -11.23 21.46 -24.81
CA PRO A 686 -10.06 21.77 -25.62
C PRO A 686 -9.11 20.58 -25.71
N ILE A 687 -8.38 20.46 -26.82
CA ILE A 687 -7.36 19.42 -26.97
C ILE A 687 -6.26 19.67 -25.94
N VAL A 688 -5.96 18.65 -25.15
CA VAL A 688 -4.96 18.69 -24.09
C VAL A 688 -3.91 17.62 -24.33
N THR A 689 -2.71 17.85 -23.82
CA THR A 689 -1.60 16.91 -23.94
C THR A 689 -1.69 15.92 -22.78
N LEU A 690 -1.85 14.65 -23.11
CA LEU A 690 -1.68 13.57 -22.15
C LEU A 690 -0.21 13.53 -21.74
N ILE A 691 0.07 13.65 -20.45
CA ILE A 691 1.43 13.51 -19.91
C ILE A 691 1.68 12.04 -19.67
N GLY A 692 2.90 11.58 -19.91
CA GLY A 692 3.38 10.25 -19.57
C GLY A 692 2.91 9.79 -18.18
N THR A 693 2.67 8.48 -18.09
CA THR A 693 2.06 7.72 -16.98
C THR A 693 0.52 7.66 -16.94
N GLU A 694 -0.18 7.69 -18.07
CA GLU A 694 -1.61 7.28 -18.16
C GLU A 694 -1.88 5.84 -17.67
N TYR A 695 -0.83 5.10 -17.30
CA TYR A 695 -0.81 3.67 -17.03
C TYR A 695 -0.49 3.29 -15.59
N GLY A 696 -0.17 4.27 -14.73
CA GLY A 696 -0.06 4.04 -13.29
C GLY A 696 -1.41 4.19 -12.60
N GLN A 697 -1.43 3.94 -11.29
CA GLN A 697 -2.66 3.77 -10.53
C GLN A 697 -2.71 4.82 -9.43
N ALA A 698 -3.87 5.46 -9.22
CA ALA A 698 -4.08 6.28 -8.03
C ALA A 698 -4.06 5.35 -6.80
N ILE A 699 -3.05 5.48 -5.95
CA ILE A 699 -2.86 4.58 -4.80
C ILE A 699 -3.41 5.22 -3.52
N SER A 700 -4.12 4.41 -2.73
CA SER A 700 -4.61 4.82 -1.42
C SER A 700 -3.46 5.00 -0.43
N PRO A 701 -3.41 6.11 0.33
CA PRO A 701 -2.36 6.33 1.33
C PRO A 701 -2.53 5.44 2.58
N ILE A 702 -3.64 4.69 2.69
CA ILE A 702 -3.96 3.88 3.88
C ILE A 702 -3.46 2.45 3.74
N ASP A 703 -3.74 1.81 2.60
CA ASP A 703 -3.44 0.38 2.38
C ASP A 703 -2.68 0.09 1.10
N TYR A 704 -2.20 1.13 0.42
CA TYR A 704 -1.40 1.06 -0.81
C TYR A 704 -2.06 0.28 -1.96
N LYS A 705 -3.38 0.14 -1.94
CA LYS A 705 -4.14 -0.46 -3.04
C LYS A 705 -4.75 0.62 -3.95
N PRO A 706 -5.07 0.26 -5.21
CA PRO A 706 -5.62 1.21 -6.17
C PRO A 706 -6.98 1.76 -5.77
N ALA A 707 -7.18 3.05 -6.01
CA ALA A 707 -8.46 3.72 -5.96
C ALA A 707 -9.36 3.18 -7.08
N ASN A 708 -10.65 3.07 -6.80
CA ASN A 708 -11.55 2.29 -7.65
C ASN A 708 -12.60 3.13 -8.37
N ARG A 709 -12.58 4.46 -8.28
CA ARG A 709 -13.62 5.27 -8.92
C ARG A 709 -13.10 6.59 -9.42
N LEU A 710 -13.01 6.76 -10.73
CA LEU A 710 -12.84 8.08 -11.35
C LEU A 710 -13.96 9.05 -10.93
N LEU A 711 -13.60 10.28 -10.56
CA LEU A 711 -14.53 11.38 -10.33
C LEU A 711 -14.60 12.33 -11.53
N PHE A 712 -13.45 12.84 -12.00
CA PHE A 712 -13.33 13.76 -13.14
C PHE A 712 -11.85 14.00 -13.50
N SER A 713 -11.60 14.56 -14.69
CA SER A 713 -10.32 15.15 -15.11
C SER A 713 -10.26 16.65 -14.87
N THR A 714 -9.08 17.17 -14.57
CA THR A 714 -8.82 18.59 -14.40
C THR A 714 -7.48 18.95 -15.04
N PRO A 715 -7.33 20.13 -15.66
CA PRO A 715 -6.03 20.55 -16.14
C PRO A 715 -5.11 20.84 -14.96
N ASP A 716 -3.82 20.75 -15.21
CA ASP A 716 -2.78 21.19 -14.30
C ASP A 716 -2.93 22.68 -14.03
N THR A 717 -3.08 23.03 -12.75
CA THR A 717 -3.47 24.38 -12.35
C THR A 717 -2.28 25.32 -12.25
N ARG A 718 -1.06 24.82 -12.53
CA ARG A 718 0.17 25.61 -12.63
C ARG A 718 0.16 26.45 -13.92
N PHE A 719 -0.27 27.71 -13.82
CA PHE A 719 -0.01 28.79 -14.79
C PHE A 719 -0.27 28.47 -16.29
N GLY A 720 -1.31 27.67 -16.58
CA GLY A 720 -1.76 27.42 -17.96
C GLY A 720 -0.99 26.34 -18.73
N GLY A 721 -0.55 25.27 -18.05
CA GLY A 721 -0.04 24.06 -18.71
C GLY A 721 -1.13 23.27 -19.46
N ASN A 722 -0.75 22.53 -20.52
CA ASN A 722 -1.66 21.65 -21.29
C ASN A 722 -1.79 20.23 -20.70
N LYS A 723 -1.33 20.07 -19.46
CA LYS A 723 -1.16 18.83 -18.70
C LYS A 723 -2.50 18.46 -18.02
N ILE A 724 -2.93 17.19 -18.05
CA ILE A 724 -4.17 16.72 -17.38
C ILE A 724 -3.86 15.85 -16.18
N HIS A 725 -4.61 16.08 -15.10
CA HIS A 725 -4.73 15.18 -13.95
C HIS A 725 -6.15 14.61 -13.88
N HIS A 726 -6.28 13.49 -13.18
CA HIS A 726 -7.48 12.72 -12.92
C HIS A 726 -7.67 12.64 -11.40
N ILE A 727 -8.89 12.90 -10.94
CA ILE A 727 -9.25 12.75 -9.53
C ILE A 727 -9.99 11.43 -9.38
N TYR A 728 -9.41 10.51 -8.61
CA TYR A 728 -10.00 9.24 -8.24
C TYR A 728 -10.52 9.29 -6.80
N LEU A 729 -11.51 8.44 -6.49
CA LEU A 729 -12.02 8.22 -5.16
C LEU A 729 -11.71 6.80 -4.75
N ASP A 730 -10.95 6.65 -3.67
CA ASP A 730 -10.94 5.40 -2.94
C ASP A 730 -12.22 5.28 -2.13
N THR A 731 -13.19 4.52 -2.63
CA THR A 731 -14.49 4.34 -1.96
C THR A 731 -14.40 3.58 -0.63
N ARG A 732 -13.28 2.88 -0.36
CA ARG A 732 -13.08 2.09 0.87
C ARG A 732 -12.87 3.02 2.07
N TYR A 733 -12.05 4.04 1.92
CA TYR A 733 -11.78 5.04 2.97
C TYR A 733 -12.45 6.40 2.70
N ASN A 734 -13.00 6.60 1.51
CA ASN A 734 -13.58 7.86 1.04
C ASN A 734 -12.52 8.98 1.06
N ILE A 735 -11.45 8.76 0.30
CA ILE A 735 -10.33 9.69 0.10
C ILE A 735 -10.25 9.96 -1.41
N ALA A 736 -10.24 11.23 -1.79
CA ALA A 736 -9.99 11.60 -3.18
C ALA A 736 -8.47 11.72 -3.41
N ILE A 737 -8.01 11.25 -4.56
CA ILE A 737 -6.60 11.06 -4.90
C ILE A 737 -6.35 11.64 -6.28
N THR A 738 -5.38 12.54 -6.38
CA THR A 738 -4.96 13.17 -7.64
C THR A 738 -3.91 12.30 -8.33
N TYR A 739 -4.04 12.10 -9.65
CA TYR A 739 -3.13 11.28 -10.45
C TYR A 739 -3.05 11.78 -11.91
N PRO A 740 -1.91 11.75 -12.62
CA PRO A 740 -0.59 11.33 -12.14
C PRO A 740 -0.04 12.30 -11.10
N LEU A 741 0.79 11.77 -10.21
CA LEU A 741 1.47 12.56 -9.20
C LEU A 741 2.65 13.31 -9.82
N VAL A 742 2.93 14.49 -9.29
CA VAL A 742 4.17 15.22 -9.56
C VAL A 742 5.25 14.73 -8.59
N SER A 743 6.50 14.62 -9.04
CA SER A 743 7.60 14.21 -8.17
C SER A 743 7.79 15.21 -7.02
N GLU A 744 8.36 14.77 -5.91
CA GLU A 744 8.65 15.65 -4.77
C GLU A 744 9.61 16.77 -5.19
N THR A 745 10.62 16.45 -5.98
CA THR A 745 11.56 17.42 -6.55
C THR A 745 10.89 18.47 -7.42
N GLU A 746 10.02 18.09 -8.36
CA GLU A 746 9.31 19.04 -9.23
C GLU A 746 8.37 19.93 -8.41
N LEU A 747 7.78 19.39 -7.33
CA LEU A 747 6.92 20.15 -6.43
C LEU A 747 7.74 21.15 -5.59
N ASP A 748 8.87 20.71 -5.01
CA ASP A 748 9.75 21.54 -4.20
C ASP A 748 10.38 22.67 -5.03
N ASP A 749 10.84 22.38 -6.25
CA ASP A 749 11.38 23.37 -7.19
C ASP A 749 10.34 24.46 -7.49
N LEU A 750 9.07 24.08 -7.68
CA LEU A 750 7.98 25.02 -7.89
C LEU A 750 7.70 25.89 -6.67
N TYR A 751 7.65 25.26 -5.48
CA TYR A 751 7.49 26.01 -4.24
C TYR A 751 8.66 26.97 -4.02
N GLN A 752 9.89 26.61 -4.39
CA GLN A 752 11.06 27.49 -4.29
C GLN A 752 11.04 28.65 -5.30
N GLN A 753 10.57 28.41 -6.53
CA GLN A 753 10.47 29.42 -7.59
C GLN A 753 9.39 30.47 -7.29
N HIS A 754 8.24 30.06 -6.78
CA HIS A 754 7.10 30.95 -6.52
C HIS A 754 6.98 31.40 -5.05
N TYR A 755 7.96 31.04 -4.22
CA TYR A 755 8.02 31.20 -2.77
C TYR A 755 7.72 32.61 -2.25
N SER A 756 8.24 33.65 -2.91
CA SER A 756 8.27 35.02 -2.37
C SER A 756 7.32 36.00 -3.05
N ASN A 757 6.72 35.61 -4.18
CA ASN A 757 5.89 36.51 -4.98
C ASN A 757 4.95 35.68 -5.86
N PRO A 758 3.97 34.98 -5.26
CA PRO A 758 3.06 34.17 -6.04
C PRO A 758 2.23 35.10 -6.95
N PRO A 759 1.91 34.72 -8.20
CA PRO A 759 1.30 35.66 -9.15
C PRO A 759 -0.06 36.17 -8.67
N ILE A 760 -0.13 37.44 -8.27
CA ILE A 760 -1.30 38.06 -7.62
C ILE A 760 -2.50 38.20 -8.58
N GLY A 761 -2.23 38.22 -9.89
CA GLY A 761 -3.23 38.33 -10.95
C GLY A 761 -3.82 36.97 -11.37
N ILE A 762 -5.14 36.93 -11.56
CA ILE A 762 -5.83 35.80 -12.16
C ILE A 762 -5.50 35.77 -13.65
N GLN A 763 -4.69 34.79 -14.07
CA GLN A 763 -4.39 34.58 -15.49
C GLN A 763 -5.56 33.87 -16.17
N GLU A 764 -5.96 34.34 -17.35
CA GLU A 764 -6.91 33.60 -18.17
C GLU A 764 -6.29 32.26 -18.62
N PRO A 765 -6.98 31.12 -18.45
CA PRO A 765 -6.45 29.86 -18.92
C PRO A 765 -6.30 29.84 -20.43
N LYS A 766 -5.19 29.26 -20.92
CA LYS A 766 -5.05 28.91 -22.34
C LYS A 766 -6.12 27.92 -22.83
N SER A 767 -6.69 27.14 -21.92
CA SER A 767 -7.73 26.14 -22.21
C SER A 767 -8.79 26.09 -21.08
N THR A 768 -10.07 26.20 -21.41
CA THR A 768 -11.15 26.20 -20.41
C THR A 768 -11.63 24.78 -20.09
N SER A 769 -11.87 24.48 -18.81
CA SER A 769 -12.43 23.20 -18.38
C SER A 769 -13.84 22.98 -18.92
N PRO A 770 -14.20 21.73 -19.31
CA PRO A 770 -15.56 21.37 -19.70
C PRO A 770 -16.56 21.44 -18.52
N TYR A 771 -16.10 21.69 -17.29
CA TYR A 771 -16.94 21.88 -16.10
C TYR A 771 -17.18 23.36 -15.76
N ARG A 772 -16.86 24.29 -16.67
CA ARG A 772 -17.12 25.73 -16.48
C ARG A 772 -18.60 25.98 -16.14
N GLN A 773 -18.84 26.89 -15.19
CA GLN A 773 -20.18 27.24 -14.69
C GLN A 773 -20.96 26.04 -14.12
N PHE A 774 -20.27 25.05 -13.58
CA PHE A 774 -20.89 24.02 -12.76
C PHE A 774 -21.63 24.71 -11.61
N ASN A 775 -22.95 24.54 -11.55
CA ASN A 775 -23.81 25.23 -10.59
C ASN A 775 -24.64 24.21 -9.82
N GLY A 776 -24.85 24.47 -8.52
CA GLY A 776 -25.55 23.64 -7.53
C GLY A 776 -26.62 22.69 -8.06
N LYS A 777 -26.51 21.42 -7.63
CA LYS A 777 -27.42 20.33 -8.04
C LYS A 777 -28.86 20.54 -7.57
N TYR A 778 -29.10 21.37 -6.55
CA TYR A 778 -30.41 21.54 -5.94
C TYR A 778 -30.97 22.96 -6.10
N TRP A 779 -32.26 23.07 -6.43
CA TRP A 779 -32.93 24.35 -6.71
C TRP A 779 -32.99 25.29 -5.50
N TRP A 780 -33.17 24.74 -4.28
CA TRP A 780 -33.24 25.52 -3.04
C TRP A 780 -31.89 26.14 -2.67
N GLU A 781 -30.77 25.55 -3.08
CA GLU A 781 -29.43 26.11 -2.85
C GLU A 781 -29.23 27.43 -3.63
N LYS A 782 -29.83 27.54 -4.83
CA LYS A 782 -29.84 28.78 -5.61
C LYS A 782 -30.66 29.90 -4.94
N ILE A 783 -31.64 29.55 -4.10
CA ILE A 783 -32.44 30.51 -3.34
C ILE A 783 -31.61 31.07 -2.18
N LEU A 784 -30.84 30.22 -1.49
CA LEU A 784 -29.96 30.65 -0.39
C LEU A 784 -28.94 31.73 -0.82
N LEU A 785 -28.43 31.64 -2.05
CA LEU A 785 -27.51 32.61 -2.65
C LEU A 785 -28.12 33.98 -2.99
N ARG A 786 -29.45 34.06 -3.06
CA ARG A 786 -30.19 35.30 -3.37
C ARG A 786 -30.63 36.06 -2.13
N LEU A 787 -30.56 35.45 -0.95
CA LEU A 787 -30.93 36.09 0.30
C LEU A 787 -29.87 37.11 0.72
N PRO A 788 -30.24 38.36 1.07
CA PRO A 788 -29.30 39.36 1.54
C PRO A 788 -28.85 39.02 2.97
N THR A 789 -27.56 38.73 3.15
CA THR A 789 -26.97 38.33 4.44
C THR A 789 -26.00 39.37 5.00
N GLU A 790 -25.78 40.47 4.27
CA GLU A 790 -24.66 41.40 4.48
C GLU A 790 -24.77 42.23 5.78
N LYS A 791 -25.96 42.30 6.40
CA LYS A 791 -26.22 43.09 7.61
C LYS A 791 -26.22 42.29 8.92
N ILE A 792 -26.07 40.96 8.85
CA ILE A 792 -26.36 40.07 9.99
C ILE A 792 -25.09 39.56 10.68
N HIS A 793 -23.93 39.58 9.99
CA HIS A 793 -22.66 39.14 10.58
C HIS A 793 -21.48 39.89 9.94
N PRO A 794 -20.57 40.52 10.71
CA PRO A 794 -19.32 41.00 10.15
C PRO A 794 -18.49 39.79 9.67
N HIS A 795 -17.99 39.87 8.43
CA HIS A 795 -17.14 38.85 7.83
C HIS A 795 -15.69 39.30 7.93
N THR A 796 -14.84 38.54 8.61
CA THR A 796 -13.39 38.78 8.62
C THR A 796 -12.75 38.04 7.45
N TRP A 797 -11.91 38.76 6.70
CA TRP A 797 -11.05 38.18 5.65
C TRP A 797 -9.65 37.86 6.18
N GLN A 798 -9.43 38.10 7.47
CA GLN A 798 -8.20 37.78 8.19
C GLN A 798 -8.16 36.30 8.54
N ASP A 799 -6.96 35.74 8.59
CA ASP A 799 -6.70 34.39 9.08
C ASP A 799 -7.35 34.16 10.46
N GLN A 800 -7.99 33.01 10.62
CA GLN A 800 -8.71 32.59 11.84
C GLN A 800 -8.05 31.36 12.48
N THR A 801 -6.92 30.88 11.97
CA THR A 801 -6.31 29.60 12.35
C THR A 801 -6.12 29.47 13.87
N LEU A 802 -5.59 30.48 14.55
CA LEU A 802 -5.42 30.43 16.00
C LEU A 802 -6.76 30.36 16.76
N ILE A 803 -7.78 31.10 16.30
CA ILE A 803 -9.11 31.09 16.91
C ILE A 803 -9.75 29.71 16.74
N GLU A 804 -9.66 29.14 15.55
CA GLU A 804 -10.21 27.81 15.23
C GLU A 804 -9.50 26.70 16.00
N LEU A 805 -8.17 26.76 16.07
CA LEU A 805 -7.34 25.86 16.87
C LEU A 805 -7.73 25.92 18.35
N THR A 806 -7.86 27.13 18.90
CA THR A 806 -8.28 27.34 20.29
C THR A 806 -9.66 26.74 20.56
N GLN A 807 -10.62 26.91 19.64
CA GLN A 807 -11.94 26.30 19.77
C GLN A 807 -11.92 24.77 19.73
N VAL A 808 -11.00 24.17 18.97
CA VAL A 808 -10.83 22.71 18.92
C VAL A 808 -10.24 22.19 20.22
N LEU A 809 -9.18 22.84 20.73
CA LEU A 809 -8.53 22.52 22.00
C LEU A 809 -9.50 22.61 23.19
N GLN A 810 -10.27 23.70 23.27
CA GLN A 810 -11.33 23.84 24.28
C GLN A 810 -12.39 22.74 24.15
N GLY A 811 -12.76 22.37 22.91
CA GLY A 811 -13.73 21.31 22.64
C GLY A 811 -13.30 19.93 23.13
N ILE A 812 -11.99 19.68 23.21
CA ILE A 812 -11.40 18.46 23.79
C ILE A 812 -10.91 18.64 25.23
N LYS A 813 -11.31 19.73 25.90
CA LYS A 813 -10.99 20.05 27.30
C LYS A 813 -9.49 20.25 27.59
N VAL A 814 -8.69 20.65 26.60
CA VAL A 814 -7.34 21.16 26.87
C VAL A 814 -7.46 22.56 27.47
N ASP A 815 -6.79 22.81 28.60
CA ASP A 815 -6.74 24.14 29.20
C ASP A 815 -5.81 25.04 28.38
N ILE A 816 -6.42 25.96 27.64
CA ILE A 816 -5.69 26.90 26.79
C ILE A 816 -5.07 28.08 27.56
N LYS A 817 -5.41 28.25 28.84
CA LYS A 817 -4.94 29.37 29.67
C LYS A 817 -3.60 29.10 30.33
N VAL A 818 -3.13 27.85 30.32
CA VAL A 818 -1.80 27.48 30.82
C VAL A 818 -0.76 27.54 29.69
N PRO A 819 0.54 27.65 30.01
CA PRO A 819 1.59 27.52 29.02
C PRO A 819 1.56 26.13 28.36
N LEU A 820 1.47 26.09 27.04
CA LEU A 820 1.53 24.87 26.23
C LEU A 820 2.74 24.95 25.29
N LYS A 821 3.39 23.82 25.00
CA LYS A 821 4.37 23.69 23.93
C LYS A 821 3.67 23.26 22.65
N LEU A 822 3.69 24.12 21.64
CA LEU A 822 3.06 23.86 20.35
C LEU A 822 4.10 23.73 19.24
N LEU A 823 4.07 22.62 18.49
CA LEU A 823 4.80 22.47 17.24
C LEU A 823 3.88 22.75 16.05
N ASP A 824 4.24 23.72 15.22
CA ASP A 824 3.58 24.06 13.96
C ASP A 824 4.37 23.43 12.79
N VAL A 825 3.79 22.39 12.18
CA VAL A 825 4.42 21.61 11.11
C VAL A 825 3.99 22.16 9.75
N GLY A 826 4.97 22.63 8.98
CA GLY A 826 4.74 23.45 7.79
C GLY A 826 4.45 24.91 8.15
N CYS A 827 5.19 25.47 9.12
CA CYS A 827 4.92 26.79 9.66
C CYS A 827 5.12 27.94 8.67
N PHE A 828 5.69 27.69 7.48
CA PHE A 828 5.94 28.66 6.44
C PHE A 828 6.70 29.89 6.98
N GLU A 829 6.18 31.12 6.80
CA GLU A 829 6.75 32.36 7.35
C GLU A 829 6.36 32.65 8.81
N GLY A 830 5.74 31.69 9.51
CA GLY A 830 5.49 31.74 10.95
C GLY A 830 4.34 32.66 11.36
N GLN A 831 3.33 32.86 10.50
CA GLN A 831 2.17 33.70 10.81
C GLN A 831 1.41 33.20 12.06
N LEU A 832 1.20 31.89 12.18
CA LEU A 832 0.59 31.30 13.38
C LEU A 832 1.48 31.47 14.61
N LEU A 833 2.81 31.30 14.47
CA LEU A 833 3.77 31.51 15.54
C LEU A 833 3.78 32.97 16.04
N ASP A 834 3.65 33.94 15.13
CA ASP A 834 3.49 35.36 15.46
C ASP A 834 2.23 35.58 16.32
N GLU A 835 1.09 35.00 15.93
CA GLU A 835 -0.13 35.12 16.71
C GLU A 835 -0.05 34.43 18.08
N ILE A 836 0.54 33.24 18.14
CA ILE A 836 0.74 32.47 19.37
C ILE A 836 1.54 33.30 20.37
N LYS A 837 2.67 33.88 19.93
CA LYS A 837 3.56 34.71 20.75
C LYS A 837 2.86 35.95 21.32
N ILE A 838 1.94 36.55 20.56
CA ILE A 838 1.24 37.79 20.95
C ILE A 838 0.02 37.51 21.82
N LYS A 839 -0.77 36.49 21.47
CA LYS A 839 -2.15 36.32 21.97
C LYS A 839 -2.32 35.21 23.01
N THR A 840 -1.29 34.39 23.25
CA THR A 840 -1.38 33.20 24.11
C THR A 840 -0.20 33.09 25.07
N PRO A 841 -0.33 32.35 26.18
CA PRO A 841 0.81 32.01 27.04
C PRO A 841 1.66 30.85 26.50
N TRP A 842 1.42 30.38 25.27
CA TRP A 842 2.06 29.18 24.73
C TRP A 842 3.45 29.48 24.16
N GLN A 843 4.27 28.44 24.13
CA GLN A 843 5.56 28.43 23.47
C GLN A 843 5.42 27.76 22.10
N GLY A 844 5.53 28.54 21.03
CA GLY A 844 5.48 28.05 19.65
C GLY A 844 6.85 27.63 19.11
N PHE A 845 6.86 26.52 18.38
CA PHE A 845 8.01 25.97 17.67
C PHE A 845 7.60 25.65 16.23
N GLY A 846 8.51 25.81 15.27
CA GLY A 846 8.25 25.53 13.85
C GLY A 846 9.03 24.33 13.31
N LEU A 847 8.44 23.59 12.37
CA LEU A 847 9.15 22.65 11.50
C LEU A 847 8.80 22.98 10.04
N GLU A 848 9.80 23.26 9.22
CA GLU A 848 9.59 23.72 7.84
C GLU A 848 10.67 23.21 6.89
N ALA A 849 10.28 22.68 5.73
CA ALA A 849 11.22 22.10 4.78
C ALA A 849 11.92 23.18 3.92
N ASN A 850 11.23 24.29 3.64
CA ASN A 850 11.74 25.32 2.76
C ASN A 850 12.79 26.22 3.46
N PRO A 851 14.04 26.29 2.97
CA PRO A 851 15.10 27.06 3.62
C PRO A 851 14.80 28.57 3.67
N LYS A 852 14.13 29.14 2.66
CA LYS A 852 13.78 30.58 2.65
C LYS A 852 12.73 30.91 3.72
N ALA A 853 11.82 29.97 3.97
CA ALA A 853 10.81 30.08 5.03
C ALA A 853 11.44 30.04 6.41
N VAL A 854 12.33 29.07 6.61
CA VAL A 854 13.11 28.92 7.84
C VAL A 854 13.91 30.20 8.11
N GLU A 855 14.54 30.78 7.10
CA GLU A 855 15.27 32.04 7.24
C GLU A 855 14.33 33.20 7.66
N ALA A 856 13.17 33.33 7.01
CA ALA A 856 12.19 34.38 7.32
C ALA A 856 11.63 34.24 8.76
N VAL A 857 11.28 33.04 9.19
CA VAL A 857 10.80 32.73 10.55
C VAL A 857 11.89 32.95 11.60
N SER A 858 13.11 32.51 11.31
CA SER A 858 14.25 32.69 12.21
C SER A 858 14.56 34.17 12.44
N LYS A 859 14.45 35.01 11.39
CA LYS A 859 14.60 36.47 11.50
C LYS A 859 13.56 37.13 12.42
N LYS A 860 12.38 36.54 12.56
CA LYS A 860 11.34 36.99 13.52
C LYS A 860 11.62 36.53 14.96
N GLY A 861 12.68 35.74 15.17
CA GLY A 861 13.10 35.24 16.48
C GLY A 861 12.30 34.04 16.99
N HIS A 862 11.66 33.29 16.10
CA HIS A 862 11.02 32.01 16.43
C HIS A 862 12.02 30.86 16.34
N LEU A 863 11.80 29.81 17.15
CA LEU A 863 12.58 28.58 17.05
C LEU A 863 11.96 27.69 15.96
N VAL A 864 12.71 27.49 14.88
CA VAL A 864 12.27 26.67 13.74
C VAL A 864 13.37 25.68 13.36
N TRP A 865 12.97 24.44 13.09
CA TRP A 865 13.84 23.41 12.53
C TRP A 865 13.59 23.27 11.03
N GLN A 866 14.68 23.06 10.28
CA GLN A 866 14.59 22.83 8.84
C GLN A 866 14.46 21.33 8.52
N GLY A 867 13.38 20.97 7.83
CA GLY A 867 13.23 19.67 7.16
C GLY A 867 11.79 19.16 7.07
N HIS A 868 11.61 17.97 6.52
CA HIS A 868 10.28 17.41 6.25
C HIS A 868 9.70 16.73 7.50
N GLY A 869 8.37 16.73 7.61
CA GLY A 869 7.66 16.03 8.69
C GLY A 869 7.91 14.51 8.72
N SER A 870 8.34 13.91 7.61
CA SER A 870 8.76 12.49 7.52
C SER A 870 10.08 12.21 8.23
N GLN A 871 10.83 13.24 8.61
CA GLN A 871 12.13 13.18 9.31
C GLN A 871 12.06 13.90 10.67
N ALA A 872 10.86 14.22 11.17
CA ALA A 872 10.68 15.09 12.33
C ALA A 872 11.47 14.62 13.57
N THR A 873 11.56 13.30 13.83
CA THR A 873 12.31 12.77 14.98
C THR A 873 13.83 12.74 14.81
N GLU A 874 14.32 12.85 13.57
CA GLU A 874 15.76 12.97 13.27
C GLU A 874 16.24 14.42 13.45
N ILE A 875 15.35 15.37 13.18
CA ILE A 875 15.65 16.81 13.17
C ILE A 875 15.40 17.44 14.55
N ILE A 876 14.27 17.11 15.18
CA ILE A 876 13.86 17.70 16.45
C ILE A 876 14.50 16.89 17.59
N PRO A 877 15.25 17.53 18.50
CA PRO A 877 15.88 16.83 19.62
C PRO A 877 14.86 16.04 20.44
N LYS A 878 15.14 14.76 20.75
CA LYS A 878 14.25 13.88 21.54
C LYS A 878 13.85 14.43 22.92
N SER A 879 14.59 15.42 23.44
CA SER A 879 14.26 16.15 24.66
C SER A 879 13.05 17.07 24.54
N HIS A 880 12.58 17.37 23.32
CA HIS A 880 11.39 18.17 23.07
C HIS A 880 10.18 17.27 22.83
N GLN A 881 9.23 17.36 23.76
CA GLN A 881 7.87 16.85 23.59
C GLN A 881 6.88 18.00 23.56
N PHE A 882 5.79 17.83 22.82
CA PHE A 882 4.81 18.88 22.58
C PHE A 882 3.42 18.49 23.10
N ASP A 883 2.77 19.43 23.79
CA ASP A 883 1.39 19.29 24.24
C ASP A 883 0.42 19.35 23.06
N VAL A 884 0.77 20.15 22.04
CA VAL A 884 0.02 20.30 20.81
C VAL A 884 0.96 20.20 19.61
N ILE A 885 0.66 19.29 18.69
CA ILE A 885 1.28 19.29 17.36
C ILE A 885 0.20 19.68 16.36
N PHE A 886 0.36 20.81 15.69
CA PHE A 886 -0.55 21.29 14.67
C PHE A 886 0.09 21.12 13.29
N MET A 887 -0.69 20.57 12.35
CA MET A 887 -0.29 20.45 10.95
C MET A 887 -1.41 21.06 10.09
N GLY A 888 -1.19 22.30 9.66
CA GLY A 888 -2.17 23.11 8.96
C GLY A 888 -2.02 23.06 7.44
N GLN A 889 -3.03 22.59 6.72
CA GLN A 889 -3.10 22.54 5.26
C GLN A 889 -1.84 21.93 4.61
N ALA A 890 -1.25 20.92 5.26
CA ALA A 890 0.00 20.30 4.83
C ALA A 890 -0.15 18.82 4.46
N ILE A 891 -1.06 18.09 5.14
CA ILE A 891 -1.17 16.62 5.01
C ILE A 891 -1.63 16.18 3.61
N GLU A 892 -2.43 17.01 2.93
CA GLU A 892 -2.90 16.81 1.56
C GLU A 892 -1.77 16.85 0.50
N HIS A 893 -0.63 17.44 0.84
CA HIS A 893 0.52 17.60 -0.07
C HIS A 893 1.55 16.47 0.07
N MET A 894 1.49 15.70 1.15
CA MET A 894 2.52 14.72 1.51
C MET A 894 2.49 13.48 0.62
N ASN A 895 3.66 12.94 0.28
CA ASN A 895 3.76 11.64 -0.40
C ASN A 895 3.23 10.48 0.44
N ASN A 896 3.66 10.43 1.70
CA ASN A 896 3.34 9.36 2.64
C ASN A 896 2.77 9.95 3.95
N PRO A 897 1.48 10.32 3.98
CA PRO A 897 0.87 10.94 5.16
C PRO A 897 0.90 10.02 6.39
N VAL A 898 0.87 8.69 6.20
CA VAL A 898 0.97 7.73 7.31
C VAL A 898 2.33 7.82 7.99
N GLN A 899 3.42 7.86 7.22
CA GLN A 899 4.78 7.97 7.76
C GLN A 899 4.98 9.29 8.50
N VAL A 900 4.55 10.41 7.92
CA VAL A 900 4.65 11.75 8.55
C VAL A 900 3.96 11.75 9.92
N LEU A 901 2.73 11.26 9.99
CA LEU A 901 1.97 11.24 11.24
C LEU A 901 2.57 10.29 12.29
N ARG A 902 3.23 9.19 11.89
CA ARG A 902 3.97 8.33 12.82
C ARG A 902 5.16 9.06 13.44
N GLN A 903 5.88 9.83 12.65
CA GLN A 903 7.01 10.62 13.13
C GLN A 903 6.55 11.71 14.09
N LEU A 904 5.49 12.44 13.73
CA LEU A 904 4.93 13.48 14.60
C LEU A 904 4.35 12.90 15.89
N ARG A 905 3.71 11.72 15.83
CA ARG A 905 3.18 11.04 17.02
C ARG A 905 4.25 10.85 18.10
N LEU A 906 5.48 10.48 17.72
CA LEU A 906 6.58 10.22 18.66
C LEU A 906 7.06 11.47 19.40
N LEU A 907 6.68 12.66 18.94
CA LEU A 907 7.02 13.94 19.57
C LEU A 907 5.90 14.46 20.51
N LEU A 908 4.79 13.72 20.64
CA LEU A 908 3.72 14.10 21.56
C LEU A 908 4.16 13.90 23.02
N ALA A 909 3.84 14.88 23.87
CA ALA A 909 3.89 14.70 25.32
C ALA A 909 2.81 13.69 25.78
N PRO A 910 2.91 13.15 27.02
CA PRO A 910 1.81 12.38 27.60
C PRO A 910 0.51 13.18 27.58
N SER A 911 -0.57 12.60 27.06
CA SER A 911 -1.87 13.28 26.81
C SER A 911 -1.84 14.39 25.74
N GLY A 912 -0.71 14.57 25.06
CA GLY A 912 -0.55 15.51 23.96
C GLY A 912 -1.50 15.21 22.81
N VAL A 913 -1.85 16.26 22.05
CA VAL A 913 -2.79 16.17 20.92
C VAL A 913 -2.15 16.55 19.61
N LEU A 914 -2.36 15.72 18.59
CA LEU A 914 -2.04 16.02 17.21
C LEU A 914 -3.31 16.51 16.50
N ILE A 915 -3.25 17.68 15.87
CA ILE A 915 -4.37 18.33 15.20
C ILE A 915 -4.01 18.57 13.73
N LEU A 916 -4.81 17.99 12.83
CA LEU A 916 -4.71 18.20 11.39
C LEU A 916 -5.75 19.23 10.95
N SER A 917 -5.35 20.24 10.16
CA SER A 917 -6.26 21.02 9.33
C SER A 917 -6.06 20.64 7.87
N THR A 918 -7.11 20.27 7.17
CA THR A 918 -7.02 19.85 5.75
C THR A 918 -8.37 20.07 5.04
N PRO A 919 -8.41 20.25 3.70
CA PRO A 919 -9.65 20.35 2.97
C PRO A 919 -10.58 19.16 3.19
N ASN A 920 -11.88 19.45 3.25
CA ASN A 920 -12.89 18.48 3.65
C ASN A 920 -13.64 17.93 2.43
N LEU A 921 -13.39 16.66 2.08
CA LEU A 921 -14.15 15.98 1.02
C LEU A 921 -15.64 15.89 1.34
N ASP A 922 -16.05 16.02 2.60
CA ASP A 922 -17.44 16.08 3.01
C ASP A 922 -18.10 17.45 2.81
N SER A 923 -17.38 18.47 2.33
CA SER A 923 -17.90 19.83 2.10
C SER A 923 -19.15 19.82 1.21
N ARG A 924 -20.12 20.68 1.59
CA ARG A 924 -21.29 20.98 0.75
C ARG A 924 -20.95 21.83 -0.46
N GLN A 925 -19.84 22.57 -0.41
CA GLN A 925 -19.38 23.45 -1.49
C GLN A 925 -19.09 22.66 -2.78
N ILE A 926 -18.66 21.39 -2.65
CA ILE A 926 -18.47 20.45 -3.78
C ILE A 926 -19.79 20.21 -4.53
N ASN A 927 -20.96 20.29 -3.88
CA ASN A 927 -22.23 20.15 -4.59
C ASN A 927 -22.52 21.33 -5.52
N TRP A 928 -21.91 22.50 -5.25
CA TRP A 928 -22.11 23.75 -5.96
C TRP A 928 -21.14 23.93 -7.10
N PHE A 929 -19.86 23.69 -6.83
CA PHE A 929 -18.77 23.92 -7.78
C PHE A 929 -18.27 22.62 -8.43
N GLY A 930 -18.56 21.46 -7.84
CA GLY A 930 -18.20 20.18 -8.44
C GLY A 930 -16.70 20.12 -8.76
N PRO A 931 -16.29 19.82 -10.00
CA PRO A 931 -14.90 19.82 -10.44
C PRO A 931 -14.16 21.15 -10.36
N THR A 932 -14.85 22.29 -10.23
CA THR A 932 -14.23 23.64 -10.14
C THR A 932 -14.13 24.16 -8.70
N TRP A 933 -14.27 23.27 -7.72
CA TRP A 933 -14.09 23.60 -6.31
C TRP A 933 -12.61 23.90 -5.99
N ALA A 934 -12.36 25.02 -5.30
CA ALA A 934 -11.01 25.56 -5.11
C ALA A 934 -10.01 24.60 -4.45
N HIS A 935 -10.50 23.78 -3.52
CA HIS A 935 -9.64 22.86 -2.77
C HIS A 935 -9.25 21.60 -3.55
N TRP A 936 -9.69 21.38 -4.79
CA TRP A 936 -9.15 20.26 -5.59
C TRP A 936 -7.67 20.45 -5.92
N HIS A 937 -7.28 21.69 -6.26
CA HIS A 937 -5.90 22.16 -6.40
C HIS A 937 -4.88 21.16 -6.97
N ALA A 938 -5.23 20.47 -8.05
CA ALA A 938 -4.34 19.48 -8.67
C ALA A 938 -3.23 20.16 -9.49
N PRO A 939 -1.95 19.73 -9.37
CA PRO A 939 -1.48 18.53 -8.67
C PRO A 939 -1.04 18.70 -7.21
N TYR A 940 -1.11 19.91 -6.64
CA TYR A 940 -0.61 20.19 -5.29
C TYR A 940 -1.30 19.36 -4.21
N HIS A 941 -2.64 19.29 -4.23
CA HIS A 941 -3.37 18.42 -3.32
C HIS A 941 -3.39 17.00 -3.89
N ARG A 942 -2.54 16.14 -3.32
CA ARG A 942 -2.45 14.71 -3.66
C ARG A 942 -3.64 13.95 -3.07
N TYR A 943 -4.02 14.29 -1.84
CA TYR A 943 -5.08 13.62 -1.10
C TYR A 943 -6.08 14.62 -0.53
N ILE A 944 -7.38 14.34 -0.69
CA ILE A 944 -8.43 15.08 0.04
C ILE A 944 -9.23 14.08 0.86
N PHE A 945 -9.18 14.28 2.17
CA PHE A 945 -9.76 13.35 3.12
C PHE A 945 -11.21 13.74 3.43
N SER A 946 -12.07 12.72 3.54
CA SER A 946 -13.35 12.88 4.25
C SER A 946 -13.16 12.64 5.74
N LYS A 947 -14.22 12.86 6.52
CA LYS A 947 -14.24 12.41 7.93
C LYS A 947 -13.84 10.94 8.02
N LYS A 948 -14.44 10.06 7.21
CA LYS A 948 -14.11 8.63 7.18
C LYS A 948 -12.63 8.36 6.87
N GLY A 949 -12.05 9.13 5.94
CA GLY A 949 -10.65 9.00 5.55
C GLY A 949 -9.71 9.36 6.69
N LEU A 950 -9.98 10.45 7.41
CA LEU A 950 -9.19 10.88 8.56
C LEU A 950 -9.24 9.88 9.72
N TYR A 951 -10.40 9.27 9.99
CA TYR A 951 -10.50 8.19 10.98
C TYR A 951 -9.69 6.95 10.56
N ALA A 952 -9.67 6.60 9.28
CA ALA A 952 -8.86 5.51 8.78
C ALA A 952 -7.36 5.83 8.91
N LEU A 953 -6.98 7.07 8.63
CA LEU A 953 -5.61 7.56 8.78
C LEU A 953 -5.15 7.51 10.24
N ALA A 954 -5.95 8.02 11.19
CA ALA A 954 -5.67 7.92 12.63
C ALA A 954 -5.45 6.48 13.08
N LYS A 955 -6.33 5.57 12.66
CA LYS A 955 -6.23 4.15 13.00
C LYS A 955 -4.94 3.54 12.46
N GLN A 956 -4.52 3.91 11.25
CA GLN A 956 -3.31 3.40 10.60
C GLN A 956 -2.01 3.83 11.31
N VAL A 957 -2.06 4.94 12.05
CA VAL A 957 -0.92 5.51 12.79
C VAL A 957 -0.99 5.22 14.30
N GLY A 958 -1.97 4.43 14.75
CA GLY A 958 -2.14 4.03 16.15
C GLY A 958 -2.74 5.11 17.06
N LEU A 959 -3.39 6.13 16.50
CA LEU A 959 -4.00 7.23 17.27
C LEU A 959 -5.53 7.11 17.31
N LYS A 960 -6.12 7.53 18.44
CA LYS A 960 -7.58 7.62 18.61
C LYS A 960 -8.06 9.02 18.24
N SER A 961 -9.15 9.11 17.49
CA SER A 961 -9.81 10.38 17.18
C SER A 961 -10.54 10.91 18.40
N VAL A 962 -10.34 12.19 18.71
CA VAL A 962 -10.95 12.86 19.87
C VAL A 962 -11.93 13.94 19.43
N CYS A 963 -11.63 14.66 18.35
CA CYS A 963 -12.53 15.68 17.79
C CYS A 963 -12.46 15.73 16.26
N PHE A 964 -13.61 16.00 15.65
CA PHE A 964 -13.72 16.39 14.25
C PHE A 964 -14.63 17.61 14.16
N LYS A 965 -14.07 18.74 13.73
CA LYS A 965 -14.79 20.00 13.53
C LYS A 965 -14.51 20.51 12.13
N THR A 966 -15.46 21.21 11.53
CA THR A 966 -15.28 21.81 10.20
C THR A 966 -15.49 23.30 10.25
N PHE A 967 -14.72 24.01 9.44
CA PHE A 967 -14.73 25.45 9.32
C PHE A 967 -14.82 25.83 7.84
N SER A 968 -15.06 27.11 7.61
CA SER A 968 -15.18 27.69 6.27
C SER A 968 -14.61 29.09 6.32
N HIS A 969 -14.13 29.58 5.18
CA HIS A 969 -13.61 30.94 5.06
C HIS A 969 -14.12 31.56 3.74
N PRO A 970 -14.55 32.84 3.75
CA PRO A 970 -15.10 33.48 2.54
C PRO A 970 -14.10 33.53 1.38
N TYR A 971 -12.80 33.53 1.66
CA TYR A 971 -11.74 33.45 0.65
C TYR A 971 -11.90 32.22 -0.28
N TRP A 972 -12.07 31.02 0.30
CA TRP A 972 -12.21 29.78 -0.48
C TRP A 972 -13.52 29.75 -1.28
N SER A 973 -14.55 30.44 -0.79
CA SER A 973 -15.78 30.68 -1.55
C SER A 973 -15.58 31.61 -2.73
N ALA A 974 -14.88 32.74 -2.53
CA ALA A 974 -14.54 33.66 -3.61
C ALA A 974 -13.70 32.98 -4.70
N LEU A 975 -12.69 32.21 -4.28
CA LEU A 975 -11.82 31.47 -5.20
C LEU A 975 -12.60 30.42 -6.01
N SER A 976 -13.49 29.67 -5.37
CA SER A 976 -14.34 28.68 -6.08
C SER A 976 -15.30 29.35 -7.06
N ILE A 977 -15.85 30.53 -6.73
CA ILE A 977 -16.72 31.30 -7.64
C ILE A 977 -15.95 31.70 -8.90
N ILE A 978 -14.72 32.19 -8.75
CA ILE A 978 -13.92 32.63 -9.89
C ILE A 978 -13.45 31.43 -10.72
N GLN A 979 -12.93 30.39 -10.09
CA GLN A 979 -12.52 29.17 -10.79
C GLN A 979 -13.68 28.58 -11.60
N ASN A 980 -14.88 28.53 -11.02
CA ASN A 980 -16.06 28.08 -11.73
C ASN A 980 -16.42 28.98 -12.92
N SER A 981 -16.28 30.29 -12.78
CA SER A 981 -16.56 31.26 -13.86
C SER A 981 -15.56 31.17 -15.01
N LEU A 982 -14.30 30.82 -14.72
CA LEU A 982 -13.22 30.67 -15.68
C LEU A 982 -13.11 29.25 -16.25
N GLY A 983 -13.73 28.27 -15.59
CA GLY A 983 -13.53 26.86 -15.92
C GLY A 983 -12.12 26.41 -15.55
N LEU A 984 -11.64 26.78 -14.37
CA LEU A 984 -10.38 26.31 -13.80
C LEU A 984 -10.68 25.22 -12.77
N GLY A 985 -9.83 24.20 -12.69
CA GLY A 985 -9.95 23.12 -11.69
C GLY A 985 -8.96 23.19 -10.52
N GLY A 986 -8.39 24.38 -10.27
CA GLY A 986 -7.57 24.67 -9.08
C GLY A 986 -6.74 25.96 -9.20
N SER A 987 -5.94 26.24 -8.17
CA SER A 987 -5.70 27.59 -7.64
C SER A 987 -4.81 28.55 -8.44
N VAL A 988 -5.12 29.82 -8.22
CA VAL A 988 -4.26 30.99 -8.39
C VAL A 988 -3.68 31.32 -6.99
N SER A 989 -2.60 32.10 -6.94
CA SER A 989 -1.87 32.50 -5.72
C SER A 989 -2.71 32.80 -4.47
N HIS A 990 -2.14 32.53 -3.30
CA HIS A 990 -2.59 33.15 -2.05
C HIS A 990 -2.37 34.68 -2.18
N GLY A 991 -3.43 35.47 -1.99
CA GLY A 991 -3.36 36.94 -2.09
C GLY A 991 -4.07 37.61 -3.27
N ILE A 992 -4.89 36.89 -4.04
CA ILE A 992 -5.74 37.50 -5.08
C ILE A 992 -6.67 38.58 -4.49
N GLU A 993 -6.68 39.75 -5.12
CA GLU A 993 -7.74 40.74 -4.91
C GLU A 993 -8.98 40.36 -5.72
N PHE A 994 -10.14 40.32 -5.07
CA PHE A 994 -11.39 39.97 -5.72
C PHE A 994 -12.26 41.20 -5.97
N ASP A 995 -12.98 41.18 -7.10
CA ASP A 995 -14.00 42.19 -7.40
C ASP A 995 -15.07 42.26 -6.28
N PRO A 996 -15.60 43.46 -5.96
CA PRO A 996 -16.62 43.64 -4.93
C PRO A 996 -17.85 42.72 -5.05
N LEU A 997 -18.25 42.36 -6.27
CA LEU A 997 -19.36 41.44 -6.52
C LEU A 997 -19.02 40.00 -6.11
N VAL A 998 -17.77 39.58 -6.32
CA VAL A 998 -17.30 38.26 -5.86
C VAL A 998 -17.23 38.22 -4.34
N HIS A 999 -16.73 39.29 -3.71
CA HIS A 999 -16.78 39.44 -2.25
C HIS A 999 -18.20 39.28 -1.71
N GLN A 1000 -19.17 39.99 -2.29
CA GLN A 1000 -20.56 39.92 -1.84
C GLN A 1000 -21.15 38.52 -2.00
N ARG A 1001 -20.88 37.84 -3.11
CA ARG A 1001 -21.36 36.46 -3.35
C ARG A 1001 -20.73 35.47 -2.38
N ALA A 1002 -19.42 35.57 -2.15
CA ALA A 1002 -18.69 34.71 -1.23
C ALA A 1002 -19.18 34.88 0.22
N ALA A 1003 -19.43 36.12 0.65
CA ALA A 1003 -20.00 36.44 1.95
C ALA A 1003 -21.37 35.76 2.18
N ARG A 1004 -22.23 35.70 1.15
CA ARG A 1004 -23.52 34.99 1.23
C ARG A 1004 -23.36 33.49 1.40
N VAL A 1005 -22.42 32.86 0.68
CA VAL A 1005 -22.12 31.43 0.88
C VAL A 1005 -21.65 31.18 2.31
N TYR A 1006 -20.72 32.03 2.75
CA TYR A 1006 -20.08 31.95 4.04
C TYR A 1006 -21.05 32.05 5.22
N PHE A 1007 -22.07 32.92 5.12
CA PHE A 1007 -23.13 33.01 6.11
C PHE A 1007 -23.82 31.65 6.36
N TRP A 1008 -24.20 30.93 5.30
CA TRP A 1008 -24.87 29.63 5.43
C TRP A 1008 -23.91 28.52 5.88
N GLN A 1009 -22.63 28.61 5.50
CA GLN A 1009 -21.59 27.71 5.96
C GLN A 1009 -21.45 27.76 7.48
N GLN A 1010 -21.33 28.96 8.04
CA GLN A 1010 -21.22 29.15 9.49
C GLN A 1010 -22.49 28.72 10.23
N LEU A 1011 -23.65 29.09 9.72
CA LEU A 1011 -24.92 28.85 10.42
C LEU A 1011 -25.29 27.36 10.47
N PHE A 1012 -25.04 26.61 9.39
CA PHE A 1012 -25.49 25.22 9.25
C PHE A 1012 -24.39 24.23 8.89
N TRP A 1013 -23.58 24.51 7.86
CA TRP A 1013 -22.75 23.46 7.28
C TRP A 1013 -21.60 23.07 8.21
N ASN A 1014 -20.96 24.04 8.86
CA ASN A 1014 -19.90 23.80 9.84
C ASN A 1014 -20.40 22.91 11.00
N LYS A 1015 -21.61 23.18 11.50
CA LYS A 1015 -22.25 22.38 12.57
C LYS A 1015 -22.58 20.94 12.14
N LEU A 1016 -22.80 20.72 10.85
CA LEU A 1016 -23.09 19.40 10.28
C LEU A 1016 -21.82 18.65 9.84
N GLY A 1017 -20.62 19.19 10.07
CA GLY A 1017 -19.37 18.61 9.58
C GLY A 1017 -19.21 18.73 8.05
N LYS A 1018 -19.81 19.77 7.46
CA LYS A 1018 -19.90 20.01 6.01
C LYS A 1018 -19.26 21.34 5.59
N GLY A 1019 -18.43 21.94 6.46
CA GLY A 1019 -17.56 23.07 6.11
C GLY A 1019 -16.50 22.70 5.07
N ASP A 1020 -15.75 23.69 4.62
CA ASP A 1020 -14.82 23.57 3.48
C ASP A 1020 -13.51 22.86 3.84
N TYR A 1021 -13.05 23.05 5.06
CA TYR A 1021 -11.90 22.34 5.63
C TYR A 1021 -12.25 21.83 7.03
N SER A 1022 -11.47 20.88 7.52
CA SER A 1022 -11.70 20.20 8.78
C SER A 1022 -10.50 20.25 9.69
N PHE A 1023 -10.75 20.46 10.97
CA PHE A 1023 -9.80 20.21 12.05
C PHE A 1023 -10.11 18.85 12.67
N PHE A 1024 -9.09 18.00 12.72
CA PHE A 1024 -9.20 16.64 13.21
C PHE A 1024 -8.14 16.40 14.27
N ALA A 1025 -8.60 16.27 15.52
CA ALA A 1025 -7.75 16.10 16.69
C ALA A 1025 -7.69 14.62 17.08
N MET A 1026 -6.48 14.18 17.41
CA MET A 1026 -6.14 12.78 17.65
C MET A 1026 -5.07 12.69 18.75
N GLN A 1027 -5.19 11.65 19.59
CA GLN A 1027 -4.35 11.42 20.77
C GLN A 1027 -3.95 9.94 20.85
N GLU A 1028 -2.90 9.65 21.62
CA GLU A 1028 -2.60 8.27 21.99
C GLU A 1028 -3.75 7.67 22.79
N GLY A 1029 -4.06 6.40 22.56
CA GLY A 1029 -5.10 5.75 23.34
C GLY A 1029 -4.61 5.43 24.75
N GLU A 1030 -5.48 5.57 25.75
CA GLU A 1030 -5.30 4.85 27.02
C GLU A 1030 -5.12 3.37 26.68
N GLY A 1031 -3.94 2.83 27.01
CA GLY A 1031 -3.50 1.47 26.78
C GLY A 1031 -4.22 0.47 27.67
#